data_AF-A0A222ENU2-F1
#
_entry.id   AF-A0A222ENU2-F1
#
_cell.length_a   1.000
_cell.length_b   1.000
_cell.length_c   1.000
_cell.angle_alpha   90.00
_cell.angle_beta   90.00
_cell.angle_gamma   90.00
#
_symmetry.space_group_name_H-M   'P 1'
#
loop_
_entity.id
_entity.type
_entity.pdbx_description
1 polymer ?
#
loop_
_entity_poly.entity_id
_entity_poly.type
_entity_poly.pdbx_seq_one_letter_code
_entity_poly.pdbx_strand_id
1 'polypeptide(L)'
;MIKRKINSLLSRNVFKVGERYSKSPSKIFMWSMIIITSLIVLFGFYYLENSWEEFFTSLSNLGTSIKEMLNWNFKEFATPNMFGETFLNNALQSVLSTITMSFSGTILGVLLAVPVALLSSYNLVHNRFVNNLCKSIMALFRTVPAFTFALFLIGYFGQTTLSVTLAIAIFTFAITGKLFLEKIEHINFKIYTSLQATGASKYSSFRSAVMPQISHSLLSLTFYSLETNIRYIAIIGGMTSVGIGELIQRNIGFQQWDRAGFLLFLLIMVVLLLELIIYLIKKYILSDKDFILDKKERDNIINKSKKLIRKSNLRYYIYEEFILKYKIEIKKTISWKSKFLLYKERTKKISQFKKLHKSKILEDKEKFKELKSKEFNSKNWFIYNDKLSQSVRRDKLYLTDFNLMVESRKSEYYLRTKKEVEEKHEEFLKSLTKDVVLHKNPRKYLKRWFLYAIIFAFFIYSFSTIEFHIESKEVIQNTNKTIWSVLNINWESLFSKTSNAPFSVIQLMFETLSIAIVGTTLGVLFSYILGLISSETIVNFYVAKFFVILTSIVRAIPTYIYAIIFVALVGLGPFNGAIALAMGSIGMLTKYNRETFEDINLKISTQLQATGLNGWQRFRYGIIPQTSSNVISYIIYRFDINFKEVSSLGIVGAGNMGYLLNTYFNDRYFNEFGALLFGIMVFTLLIETFTTILRNKINLGINPKYVDYLILKIKNYLFIKYKTNEMLYLKKQGLSFNESCALYSFTNNELFKSIKAIQKKDNLSKKNSYLKAYNELFNTSFVSIKEVNDNYKQLYKKYKTNRIEYIEKLNNEYIESLKTYKDNLKVFKNNEIYKNDIKFYIKEYYKSKKNAKRIFRIQKNSLD
;
A
#
# COMPACT_ATOMS: atom_id res chain seq x y z
N MET A 1 -26.39 33.56 9.68
CA MET A 1 -25.33 33.47 10.72
C MET A 1 -24.83 32.05 10.97
N ILE A 2 -25.67 31.05 11.23
CA ILE A 2 -25.26 29.65 11.50
C ILE A 2 -24.36 29.08 10.37
N LYS A 3 -24.76 29.28 9.10
CA LYS A 3 -23.92 28.92 7.93
C LYS A 3 -22.53 29.58 7.94
N ARG A 4 -22.38 30.80 8.44
CA ARG A 4 -21.07 31.49 8.52
C ARG A 4 -20.24 31.00 9.72
N LYS A 5 -20.86 30.63 10.83
CA LYS A 5 -20.22 29.96 11.98
C LYS A 5 -19.70 28.56 11.60
N ILE A 6 -20.49 27.80 10.84
CA ILE A 6 -20.07 26.51 10.27
C ILE A 6 -18.93 26.73 9.26
N ASN A 7 -19.06 27.74 8.37
CA ASN A 7 -17.99 28.06 7.43
C ASN A 7 -16.71 28.55 8.11
N SER A 8 -16.78 29.29 9.22
CA SER A 8 -15.59 29.74 9.97
C SER A 8 -14.89 28.58 10.67
N LEU A 9 -15.67 27.59 11.15
CA LEU A 9 -15.15 26.34 11.73
C LEU A 9 -14.49 25.44 10.67
N LEU A 10 -15.06 25.41 9.46
CA LEU A 10 -14.54 24.62 8.33
C LEU A 10 -13.42 25.34 7.55
N SER A 11 -13.35 26.67 7.61
CA SER A 11 -12.31 27.47 6.98
C SER A 11 -11.00 27.32 7.73
N ARG A 12 -9.95 26.89 7.04
CA ARG A 12 -8.59 26.84 7.60
C ARG A 12 -8.05 28.25 7.77
N ASN A 13 -7.09 28.43 8.67
CA ASN A 13 -6.25 29.63 8.70
C ASN A 13 -5.54 29.78 7.36
N VAL A 14 -5.86 30.85 6.64
CA VAL A 14 -5.26 31.25 5.37
C VAL A 14 -4.18 32.29 5.69
N PHE A 15 -3.01 32.15 5.07
CA PHE A 15 -1.92 33.12 5.20
C PHE A 15 -1.98 34.10 4.02
N LYS A 16 -1.76 35.38 4.30
CA LYS A 16 -1.55 36.42 3.30
C LYS A 16 -0.03 36.53 3.10
N VAL A 17 0.45 36.35 1.88
CA VAL A 17 1.86 36.51 1.49
C VAL A 17 1.90 37.59 0.42
N GLY A 18 2.39 38.79 0.78
CA GLY A 18 2.24 39.97 -0.09
C GLY A 18 0.77 40.28 -0.37
N GLU A 19 0.39 40.43 -1.64
CA GLU A 19 -1.01 40.61 -2.07
C GLU A 19 -1.78 39.29 -2.28
N ARG A 20 -1.10 38.13 -2.19
CA ARG A 20 -1.68 36.82 -2.53
C ARG A 20 -2.13 36.04 -1.29
N TYR A 21 -3.20 35.27 -1.43
CA TYR A 21 -3.80 34.46 -0.36
C TYR A 21 -3.58 32.96 -0.63
N SER A 22 -2.82 32.27 0.20
CA SER A 22 -2.49 30.86 -0.05
C SER A 22 -3.44 29.90 0.65
N LYS A 23 -3.94 28.90 -0.09
CA LYS A 23 -4.72 27.78 0.44
C LYS A 23 -3.89 26.50 0.35
N SER A 24 -3.74 25.77 1.45
CA SER A 24 -3.16 24.42 1.41
C SER A 24 -3.99 23.48 0.52
N PRO A 25 -3.38 22.47 -0.14
CA PRO A 25 -4.08 21.55 -1.03
C PRO A 25 -5.32 20.95 -0.38
N SER A 26 -6.36 20.77 -1.19
CA SER A 26 -7.67 20.33 -0.72
C SER A 26 -7.58 18.91 -0.18
N LYS A 27 -7.88 18.73 1.11
CA LYS A 27 -8.14 17.39 1.70
C LYS A 27 -9.41 16.74 1.13
N ILE A 28 -10.06 17.33 0.12
CA ILE A 28 -11.31 16.85 -0.48
C ILE A 28 -11.12 15.44 -1.01
N PHE A 29 -10.00 15.15 -1.68
CA PHE A 29 -9.68 13.81 -2.14
C PHE A 29 -9.58 12.81 -0.97
N MET A 30 -8.86 13.15 0.09
CA MET A 30 -8.78 12.27 1.27
C MET A 30 -10.13 12.09 1.96
N TRP A 31 -10.93 13.15 2.13
CA TRP A 31 -12.25 13.05 2.74
C TRP A 31 -13.24 12.28 1.87
N SER A 32 -13.20 12.47 0.54
CA SER A 32 -14.02 11.67 -0.38
C SER A 32 -13.61 10.21 -0.34
N MET A 33 -12.31 9.92 -0.29
CA MET A 33 -11.83 8.55 -0.14
C MET A 33 -12.26 7.94 1.19
N ILE A 34 -12.11 8.66 2.31
CA ILE A 34 -12.58 8.21 3.63
C ILE A 34 -14.09 7.93 3.60
N ILE A 35 -14.91 8.84 3.08
CA ILE A 35 -16.37 8.67 3.01
C ILE A 35 -16.73 7.47 2.13
N ILE A 36 -16.11 7.34 0.96
CA ILE A 36 -16.34 6.19 0.05
C ILE A 36 -15.93 4.89 0.73
N THR A 37 -14.75 4.84 1.37
CA THR A 37 -14.31 3.65 2.10
C THR A 37 -15.21 3.32 3.27
N SER A 38 -15.68 4.32 4.02
CA SER A 38 -16.61 4.12 5.13
C SER A 38 -17.97 3.62 4.64
N LEU A 39 -18.47 4.13 3.51
CA LEU A 39 -19.71 3.62 2.90
C LEU A 39 -19.53 2.18 2.41
N ILE A 40 -18.39 1.85 1.80
CA ILE A 40 -18.06 0.48 1.38
C ILE A 40 -17.98 -0.47 2.58
N VAL A 41 -17.37 -0.03 3.68
CA VAL A 41 -17.30 -0.79 4.94
C VAL A 41 -18.68 -1.01 5.54
N LEU A 42 -19.49 0.05 5.63
CA LEU A 42 -20.87 -0.03 6.14
C LEU A 42 -21.72 -0.96 5.27
N PHE A 43 -21.56 -0.89 3.96
CA PHE A 43 -22.20 -1.82 3.03
C PHE A 43 -21.77 -3.27 3.27
N GLY A 44 -20.46 -3.50 3.48
CA GLY A 44 -19.94 -4.83 3.81
C GLY A 44 -20.54 -5.40 5.10
N PHE A 45 -20.56 -4.61 6.18
CA PHE A 45 -21.18 -4.99 7.46
C PHE A 45 -22.71 -5.13 7.39
N TYR A 46 -23.37 -4.45 6.45
CA TYR A 46 -24.80 -4.60 6.24
C TYR A 46 -25.16 -5.93 5.56
N TYR A 47 -24.34 -6.38 4.61
CA TYR A 47 -24.54 -7.65 3.90
C TYR A 47 -24.02 -8.87 4.65
N LEU A 48 -23.10 -8.67 5.59
CA LEU A 48 -22.63 -9.72 6.49
C LEU A 48 -23.59 -9.88 7.66
N GLU A 49 -24.08 -11.10 7.87
CA GLU A 49 -24.69 -11.48 9.15
C GLU A 49 -23.63 -11.30 10.26
N ASN A 50 -23.95 -10.46 11.24
CA ASN A 50 -22.99 -10.01 12.24
C ASN A 50 -23.10 -10.86 13.52
N SER A 51 -22.25 -11.88 13.65
CA SER A 51 -22.15 -12.73 14.84
C SER A 51 -21.18 -12.17 15.90
N TRP A 52 -21.16 -10.85 16.11
CA TRP A 52 -20.24 -10.25 17.09
C TRP A 52 -20.52 -10.70 18.52
N GLU A 53 -21.78 -10.89 18.88
CA GLU A 53 -22.17 -11.35 20.22
C GLU A 53 -21.64 -12.76 20.48
N GLU A 54 -21.97 -13.72 19.59
CA GLU A 54 -21.48 -15.10 19.62
C GLU A 54 -19.94 -15.16 19.66
N PHE A 55 -19.26 -14.32 18.88
CA PHE A 55 -17.81 -14.24 18.87
C PHE A 55 -17.22 -13.83 20.23
N PHE A 56 -17.76 -12.78 20.85
CA PHE A 56 -17.24 -12.32 22.14
C PHE A 56 -17.63 -13.25 23.29
N THR A 57 -18.80 -13.91 23.23
CA THR A 57 -19.20 -14.92 24.23
C THR A 57 -18.36 -16.18 24.14
N SER A 58 -18.04 -16.64 22.93
CA SER A 58 -17.21 -17.84 22.70
C SER A 58 -15.71 -17.59 22.88
N LEU A 59 -15.28 -16.35 23.17
CA LEU A 59 -13.86 -16.03 23.33
C LEU A 59 -13.22 -16.74 24.54
N SER A 60 -13.99 -17.05 25.59
CA SER A 60 -13.52 -17.89 26.69
C SER A 60 -13.20 -19.31 26.23
N ASN A 61 -14.04 -19.85 25.35
CA ASN A 61 -13.89 -21.20 24.78
C ASN A 61 -12.69 -21.24 23.82
N LEU A 62 -12.39 -20.16 23.10
CA LEU A 62 -11.14 -20.02 22.36
C LEU A 62 -9.93 -20.14 23.31
N GLY A 63 -9.98 -19.47 24.47
CA GLY A 63 -8.91 -19.54 25.46
C GLY A 63 -8.64 -20.98 25.92
N THR A 64 -9.69 -21.78 26.15
CA THR A 64 -9.56 -23.20 26.50
C THR A 64 -9.09 -24.05 25.34
N SER A 65 -9.65 -23.88 24.13
CA SER A 65 -9.21 -24.62 22.94
C SER A 65 -7.76 -24.31 22.58
N ILE A 66 -7.30 -23.05 22.67
CA ILE A 66 -5.89 -22.69 22.48
C ILE A 66 -5.01 -23.37 23.54
N LYS A 67 -5.48 -23.44 24.79
CA LYS A 67 -4.75 -24.12 25.87
C LYS A 67 -4.61 -25.62 25.57
N GLU A 68 -5.66 -26.27 25.08
CA GLU A 68 -5.63 -27.68 24.64
C GLU A 68 -4.73 -27.87 23.42
N MET A 69 -4.81 -26.97 22.44
CA MET A 69 -3.94 -26.96 21.25
C MET A 69 -2.46 -26.78 21.58
N LEU A 70 -2.11 -26.23 22.75
CA LEU A 70 -0.74 -26.10 23.22
C LEU A 70 -0.33 -27.25 24.18
N ASN A 71 -1.27 -28.09 24.60
CA ASN A 71 -1.02 -29.20 25.50
C ASN A 71 -0.67 -30.48 24.72
N TRP A 72 0.58 -30.58 24.27
CA TRP A 72 1.03 -31.70 23.43
C TRP A 72 1.45 -32.92 24.24
N ASN A 73 0.72 -34.02 24.09
CA ASN A 73 1.05 -35.29 24.73
C ASN A 73 1.98 -36.13 23.85
N PHE A 74 3.28 -35.85 23.90
CA PHE A 74 4.29 -36.56 23.10
C PHE A 74 4.32 -38.08 23.35
N LYS A 75 3.94 -38.54 24.55
CA LYS A 75 3.88 -39.97 24.86
C LYS A 75 2.79 -40.65 24.02
N GLU A 76 1.61 -40.07 23.97
CA GLU A 76 0.51 -40.55 23.14
C GLU A 76 0.84 -40.44 21.66
N PHE A 77 1.49 -39.35 21.23
CA PHE A 77 1.87 -39.18 19.82
C PHE A 77 2.87 -40.22 19.32
N ALA A 78 3.71 -40.74 20.23
CA ALA A 78 4.68 -41.78 19.95
C ALA A 78 4.13 -43.20 20.18
N THR A 79 2.92 -43.34 20.73
CA THR A 79 2.31 -44.67 20.87
C THR A 79 1.85 -45.18 19.50
N PRO A 80 2.25 -46.41 19.10
CA PRO A 80 1.80 -46.99 17.86
C PRO A 80 0.32 -47.33 17.95
N ASN A 81 -0.42 -47.04 16.87
CA ASN A 81 -1.80 -47.48 16.70
C ASN A 81 -1.85 -49.00 16.41
N MET A 82 -3.04 -49.54 16.21
CA MET A 82 -3.25 -50.98 15.92
C MET A 82 -2.46 -51.49 14.69
N PHE A 83 -1.98 -50.60 13.82
CA PHE A 83 -1.21 -50.92 12.62
C PHE A 83 0.29 -50.65 12.78
N GLY A 84 0.77 -50.33 13.99
CA GLY A 84 2.18 -50.03 14.25
C GLY A 84 2.62 -48.61 13.87
N GLU A 85 1.71 -47.78 13.35
CA GLU A 85 2.03 -46.40 12.96
C GLU A 85 1.84 -45.43 14.12
N THR A 86 2.76 -44.49 14.25
CA THR A 86 2.67 -43.42 15.26
C THR A 86 2.14 -42.15 14.64
N PHE A 87 1.34 -41.39 15.40
CA PHE A 87 0.85 -40.08 14.95
C PHE A 87 2.03 -39.15 14.60
N LEU A 88 3.11 -39.19 15.38
CA LEU A 88 4.30 -38.39 15.12
C LEU A 88 4.94 -38.71 13.76
N ASN A 89 5.07 -39.99 13.39
CA ASN A 89 5.60 -40.38 12.09
C ASN A 89 4.70 -39.89 10.95
N ASN A 90 3.38 -40.06 11.08
CA ASN A 90 2.43 -39.64 10.05
C ASN A 90 2.40 -38.11 9.89
N ALA A 91 2.54 -37.37 10.99
CA ALA A 91 2.68 -35.91 10.98
C ALA A 91 3.96 -35.46 10.24
N LEU A 92 5.10 -36.08 10.54
CA LEU A 92 6.38 -35.76 9.89
C LEU A 92 6.38 -36.13 8.41
N GLN A 93 5.86 -37.30 8.04
CA GLN A 93 5.71 -37.70 6.64
C GLN A 93 4.80 -36.74 5.87
N SER A 94 3.71 -36.27 6.49
CA SER A 94 2.79 -35.31 5.88
C SER A 94 3.40 -33.92 5.69
N VAL A 95 4.27 -33.49 6.62
CA VAL A 95 5.08 -32.28 6.44
C VAL A 95 6.06 -32.45 5.28
N LEU A 96 6.76 -33.58 5.21
CA LEU A 96 7.73 -33.86 4.15
C LEU A 96 7.06 -33.91 2.78
N SER A 97 5.92 -34.60 2.64
CA SER A 97 5.15 -34.63 1.40
C SER A 97 4.67 -33.23 1.00
N THR A 98 4.26 -32.41 1.97
CA THR A 98 3.90 -31.00 1.72
C THR A 98 5.08 -30.19 1.19
N ILE A 99 6.28 -30.40 1.71
CA ILE A 99 7.49 -29.72 1.25
C ILE A 99 7.87 -30.19 -0.16
N THR A 100 7.84 -31.49 -0.45
CA THR A 100 8.20 -32.02 -1.78
C THR A 100 7.16 -31.65 -2.84
N MET A 101 5.85 -31.77 -2.56
CA MET A 101 4.80 -31.31 -3.47
C MET A 101 4.92 -29.81 -3.76
N SER A 102 5.21 -28.99 -2.73
CA SER A 102 5.39 -27.55 -2.91
C SER A 102 6.60 -27.24 -3.78
N PHE A 103 7.75 -27.89 -3.52
CA PHE A 103 8.99 -27.60 -4.21
C PHE A 103 8.93 -28.00 -5.69
N SER A 104 8.52 -29.23 -5.97
CA SER A 104 8.33 -29.74 -7.33
C SER A 104 7.30 -28.91 -8.11
N GLY A 105 6.12 -28.65 -7.52
CA GLY A 105 5.06 -27.84 -8.14
C GLY A 105 5.53 -26.41 -8.41
N THR A 106 6.30 -25.82 -7.49
CA THR A 106 6.88 -24.47 -7.69
C THR A 106 7.80 -24.45 -8.90
N ILE A 107 8.72 -25.41 -9.02
CA ILE A 107 9.69 -25.44 -10.11
C ILE A 107 8.98 -25.69 -11.45
N LEU A 108 8.07 -26.66 -11.51
CA LEU A 108 7.28 -26.92 -12.72
C LEU A 108 6.49 -25.69 -13.17
N GLY A 109 5.79 -25.03 -12.24
CA GLY A 109 5.04 -23.82 -12.54
C GLY A 109 5.92 -22.66 -12.99
N VAL A 110 7.09 -22.46 -12.38
CA VAL A 110 8.06 -21.44 -12.79
C VAL A 110 8.64 -21.73 -14.19
N LEU A 111 8.95 -23.00 -14.48
CA LEU A 111 9.43 -23.42 -15.80
C LEU A 111 8.43 -23.10 -16.91
N LEU A 112 7.13 -23.29 -16.64
CA LEU A 112 6.06 -22.88 -17.56
C LEU A 112 5.85 -21.36 -17.60
N ALA A 113 6.02 -20.67 -16.47
CA ALA A 113 5.78 -19.24 -16.35
C ALA A 113 6.78 -18.40 -17.13
N VAL A 114 8.06 -18.79 -17.15
CA VAL A 114 9.14 -18.05 -17.82
C VAL A 114 8.86 -17.82 -19.31
N PRO A 115 8.62 -18.84 -20.16
CA PRO A 115 8.37 -18.64 -21.58
C PRO A 115 7.08 -17.83 -21.82
N VAL A 116 6.00 -18.13 -21.09
CA VAL A 116 4.71 -17.44 -21.28
C VAL A 116 4.79 -15.97 -20.85
N ALA A 117 5.52 -15.65 -19.79
CA ALA A 117 5.74 -14.27 -19.36
C ALA A 117 6.59 -13.48 -20.38
N LEU A 118 7.62 -14.10 -20.97
CA LEU A 118 8.41 -13.49 -22.04
C LEU A 118 7.56 -13.21 -23.28
N LEU A 119 6.71 -14.16 -23.69
CA LEU A 119 5.77 -13.99 -24.82
C LEU A 119 4.69 -12.94 -24.55
N SER A 120 4.30 -12.79 -23.28
CA SER A 120 3.32 -11.80 -22.83
C SER A 120 3.90 -10.38 -22.71
N SER A 121 5.22 -10.20 -22.74
CA SER A 121 5.82 -8.90 -22.48
C SER A 121 5.80 -7.99 -23.71
N TYR A 122 5.17 -6.81 -23.60
CA TYR A 122 5.02 -5.90 -24.75
C TYR A 122 6.34 -5.28 -25.22
N ASN A 123 7.36 -5.23 -24.35
CA ASN A 123 8.68 -4.69 -24.69
C ASN A 123 9.55 -5.69 -25.47
N LEU A 124 9.27 -6.99 -25.39
CA LEU A 124 9.99 -8.05 -26.10
C LEU A 124 9.22 -8.49 -27.35
N VAL A 125 7.94 -8.87 -27.19
CA VAL A 125 7.10 -9.40 -28.27
C VAL A 125 6.10 -8.34 -28.71
N HIS A 126 6.26 -7.87 -29.95
CA HIS A 126 5.46 -6.79 -30.54
C HIS A 126 4.11 -7.29 -31.08
N ASN A 127 3.95 -8.60 -31.34
CA ASN A 127 2.70 -9.17 -31.82
C ASN A 127 1.62 -9.10 -30.73
N ARG A 128 0.64 -8.20 -30.94
CA ARG A 128 -0.45 -7.95 -29.98
C ARG A 128 -1.34 -9.16 -29.75
N PHE A 129 -1.53 -10.02 -30.76
CA PHE A 129 -2.37 -11.20 -30.62
C PHE A 129 -1.75 -12.21 -29.66
N VAL A 130 -0.50 -12.61 -29.90
CA VAL A 130 0.26 -13.52 -29.03
C VAL A 130 0.35 -12.96 -27.61
N ASN A 131 0.68 -11.68 -27.49
CA ASN A 131 0.80 -11.01 -26.20
C ASN A 131 -0.51 -11.07 -25.39
N ASN A 132 -1.63 -10.67 -26.00
CA ASN A 132 -2.93 -10.66 -25.35
C ASN A 132 -3.45 -12.07 -25.07
N LEU A 133 -3.18 -13.03 -25.96
CA LEU A 133 -3.57 -14.44 -25.77
C LEU A 133 -2.85 -15.03 -24.56
N CYS A 134 -1.52 -14.89 -24.48
CA CYS A 134 -0.75 -15.38 -23.33
C CYS A 134 -1.15 -14.67 -22.02
N LYS A 135 -1.43 -13.36 -22.04
CA LYS A 135 -1.99 -12.62 -20.89
C LYS A 135 -3.34 -13.15 -20.46
N SER A 136 -4.22 -13.46 -21.42
CA SER A 136 -5.56 -13.99 -21.15
C SER A 136 -5.48 -15.38 -20.54
N ILE A 137 -4.62 -16.26 -21.05
CA ILE A 137 -4.36 -17.59 -20.49
C ILE A 137 -3.93 -17.47 -19.02
N MET A 138 -2.89 -16.68 -18.72
CA MET A 138 -2.45 -16.49 -17.33
C MET A 138 -3.53 -15.88 -16.45
N ALA A 139 -4.34 -14.96 -16.99
CA ALA A 139 -5.45 -14.37 -16.26
C ALA A 139 -6.50 -15.42 -15.89
N LEU A 140 -6.96 -16.23 -16.85
CA LEU A 140 -7.95 -17.30 -16.64
C LEU A 140 -7.49 -18.31 -15.59
N PHE A 141 -6.27 -18.86 -15.73
CA PHE A 141 -5.76 -19.85 -14.78
C PHE A 141 -5.61 -19.28 -13.36
N ARG A 142 -5.37 -17.97 -13.21
CA ARG A 142 -5.25 -17.33 -11.89
C ARG A 142 -6.62 -17.05 -11.23
N THR A 143 -7.69 -16.98 -12.02
CA THR A 143 -9.03 -16.72 -11.49
C THR A 143 -9.70 -17.95 -10.88
N VAL A 144 -9.28 -19.14 -11.30
CA VAL A 144 -9.77 -20.40 -10.75
C VAL A 144 -9.01 -20.73 -9.46
N PRO A 145 -9.70 -21.06 -8.36
CA PRO A 145 -9.05 -21.45 -7.12
C PRO A 145 -8.15 -22.68 -7.28
N ALA A 146 -7.03 -22.73 -6.56
CA ALA A 146 -6.03 -23.79 -6.71
C ALA A 146 -6.59 -25.20 -6.44
N PHE A 147 -7.45 -25.34 -5.42
CA PHE A 147 -8.08 -26.61 -5.08
C PHE A 147 -9.02 -27.12 -6.18
N THR A 148 -9.65 -26.23 -6.95
CA THR A 148 -10.55 -26.60 -8.04
C THR A 148 -9.78 -27.34 -9.13
N PHE A 149 -8.54 -26.94 -9.43
CA PHE A 149 -7.68 -27.70 -10.32
C PHE A 149 -7.37 -29.09 -9.76
N ALA A 150 -7.17 -29.20 -8.45
CA ALA A 150 -6.91 -30.48 -7.81
C ALA A 150 -8.11 -31.43 -7.92
N LEU A 151 -9.35 -30.94 -7.77
CA LEU A 151 -10.58 -31.73 -7.98
C LEU A 151 -10.65 -32.36 -9.38
N PHE A 152 -10.32 -31.58 -10.43
CA PHE A 152 -10.27 -32.13 -11.79
C PHE A 152 -9.12 -33.11 -11.98
N LEU A 153 -7.95 -32.84 -11.41
CA LEU A 153 -6.76 -33.68 -11.54
C LEU A 153 -6.91 -35.04 -10.83
N ILE A 154 -7.69 -35.11 -9.75
CA ILE A 154 -8.04 -36.37 -9.09
C ILE A 154 -8.69 -37.35 -10.07
N GLY A 155 -9.53 -36.87 -11.00
CA GLY A 155 -10.16 -37.71 -12.01
C GLY A 155 -9.20 -38.29 -13.07
N TYR A 156 -7.93 -37.85 -13.09
CA TYR A 156 -6.90 -38.36 -13.99
C TYR A 156 -5.80 -39.15 -13.27
N PHE A 157 -5.40 -38.69 -12.08
CA PHE A 157 -4.23 -39.20 -11.37
C PHE A 157 -4.56 -39.74 -9.96
N GLY A 158 -5.85 -39.81 -9.60
CA GLY A 158 -6.32 -40.24 -8.29
C GLY A 158 -6.04 -39.21 -7.18
N GLN A 159 -6.36 -39.59 -5.94
CA GLN A 159 -6.04 -38.80 -4.73
C GLN A 159 -4.56 -38.96 -4.34
N THR A 160 -3.66 -38.59 -5.24
CA THR A 160 -2.21 -38.75 -5.07
C THR A 160 -1.49 -37.42 -4.91
N THR A 161 -0.23 -37.50 -4.48
CA THR A 161 0.67 -36.33 -4.39
C THR A 161 0.91 -35.66 -5.75
N LEU A 162 0.75 -36.38 -6.87
CA LEU A 162 0.87 -35.84 -8.23
C LEU A 162 -0.25 -34.85 -8.55
N SER A 163 -1.51 -35.18 -8.22
CA SER A 163 -2.67 -34.30 -8.44
C SER A 163 -2.49 -32.94 -7.76
N VAL A 164 -2.06 -32.96 -6.49
CA VAL A 164 -1.80 -31.73 -5.71
C VAL A 164 -0.62 -30.95 -6.29
N THR A 165 0.46 -31.64 -6.66
CA THR A 165 1.64 -31.01 -7.26
C THR A 165 1.32 -30.30 -8.57
N LEU A 166 0.55 -30.93 -9.46
CA LEU A 166 0.12 -30.34 -10.72
C LEU A 166 -0.83 -29.16 -10.54
N ALA A 167 -1.77 -29.24 -9.59
CA ALA A 167 -2.65 -28.12 -9.24
C ALA A 167 -1.84 -26.89 -8.81
N ILE A 168 -0.81 -27.11 -7.99
CA ILE A 168 0.09 -26.06 -7.52
C ILE A 168 1.00 -25.56 -8.64
N ALA A 169 1.44 -26.42 -9.55
CA ALA A 169 2.21 -26.00 -10.72
C ALA A 169 1.39 -25.05 -11.60
N ILE A 170 0.11 -25.35 -11.85
CA ILE A 170 -0.82 -24.47 -12.60
C ILE A 170 -1.03 -23.14 -11.86
N PHE A 171 -1.26 -23.19 -10.55
CA PHE A 171 -1.43 -21.99 -9.73
C PHE A 171 -0.16 -21.11 -9.74
N THR A 172 1.01 -21.73 -9.58
CA THR A 172 2.31 -21.08 -9.60
C THR A 172 2.61 -20.47 -10.97
N PHE A 173 2.29 -21.20 -12.05
CA PHE A 173 2.39 -20.72 -13.41
C PHE A 173 1.64 -19.40 -13.60
N ALA A 174 0.39 -19.34 -13.14
CA ALA A 174 -0.48 -18.19 -13.35
C ALA A 174 -0.04 -16.96 -12.54
N ILE A 175 0.27 -17.14 -11.25
CA ILE A 175 0.72 -16.04 -10.37
C ILE A 175 2.13 -15.59 -10.72
N THR A 176 3.08 -16.52 -10.84
CA THR A 176 4.48 -16.20 -11.10
C THR A 176 4.64 -15.65 -12.51
N GLY A 177 3.90 -16.16 -13.49
CA GLY A 177 3.88 -15.63 -14.85
C GLY A 177 3.45 -14.16 -14.89
N LYS A 178 2.36 -13.81 -14.18
CA LYS A 178 1.88 -12.43 -14.08
C LYS A 178 2.87 -11.51 -13.36
N LEU A 179 3.42 -11.92 -12.22
CA LEU A 179 4.39 -11.12 -11.47
C LEU A 179 5.71 -10.95 -12.25
N PHE A 180 6.17 -12.00 -12.93
CA PHE A 180 7.39 -11.97 -13.71
C PHE A 180 7.24 -11.12 -14.96
N LEU A 181 6.10 -11.22 -15.66
CA LEU A 181 5.72 -10.33 -16.76
C LEU A 181 5.87 -8.86 -16.36
N GLU A 182 5.31 -8.45 -15.21
CA GLU A 182 5.41 -7.06 -14.74
C GLU A 182 6.87 -6.64 -14.53
N LYS A 183 7.70 -7.53 -13.97
CA LYS A 183 9.14 -7.27 -13.84
C LYS A 183 9.82 -7.14 -15.19
N ILE A 184 9.44 -7.95 -16.18
CA ILE A 184 9.98 -7.89 -17.53
C ILE A 184 9.62 -6.58 -18.22
N GLU A 185 8.35 -6.14 -18.12
CA GLU A 185 7.87 -4.89 -18.73
C GLU A 185 8.59 -3.64 -18.18
N HIS A 186 9.14 -3.71 -16.96
CA HIS A 186 9.89 -2.64 -16.31
C HIS A 186 11.41 -2.62 -16.58
N ILE A 187 11.95 -3.57 -17.34
CA ILE A 187 13.39 -3.62 -17.68
C ILE A 187 13.80 -2.39 -18.51
N ASN A 188 15.04 -1.92 -18.32
CA ASN A 188 15.63 -0.91 -19.18
C ASN A 188 15.98 -1.51 -20.56
N PHE A 189 15.03 -1.43 -21.48
CA PHE A 189 15.18 -1.97 -22.84
C PHE A 189 16.23 -1.22 -23.68
N LYS A 190 16.64 -0.01 -23.27
CA LYS A 190 17.64 0.79 -24.01
C LYS A 190 18.99 0.07 -24.12
N ILE A 191 19.39 -0.66 -23.08
CA ILE A 191 20.65 -1.42 -23.05
C ILE A 191 20.63 -2.54 -24.09
N TYR A 192 19.47 -3.18 -24.27
CA TYR A 192 19.29 -4.22 -25.27
C TYR A 192 19.38 -3.66 -26.69
N THR A 193 18.69 -2.53 -26.96
CA THR A 193 18.74 -1.87 -28.27
C THR A 193 20.11 -1.27 -28.59
N SER A 194 20.85 -0.77 -27.59
CA SER A 194 22.19 -0.23 -27.82
C SER A 194 23.19 -1.33 -28.20
N LEU A 195 23.09 -2.53 -27.60
CA LEU A 195 23.93 -3.66 -28.01
C LEU A 195 23.63 -4.10 -29.46
N GLN A 196 22.36 -4.10 -29.87
CA GLN A 196 22.02 -4.37 -31.26
C GLN A 196 22.57 -3.32 -32.23
N ALA A 197 22.55 -2.05 -31.83
CA ALA A 197 23.12 -0.96 -32.62
C ALA A 197 24.66 -1.12 -32.79
N THR A 198 25.33 -1.76 -31.84
CA THR A 198 26.77 -2.13 -31.96
C THR A 198 27.02 -3.39 -32.81
N GLY A 199 26.00 -4.00 -33.40
CA GLY A 199 26.10 -5.20 -34.24
C GLY A 199 25.91 -6.53 -33.50
N ALA A 200 25.59 -6.52 -32.21
CA ALA A 200 25.35 -7.77 -31.47
C ALA A 200 24.04 -8.45 -31.89
N SER A 201 24.06 -9.78 -32.04
CA SER A 201 22.87 -10.56 -32.38
C SER A 201 21.77 -10.41 -31.33
N LYS A 202 20.50 -10.65 -31.71
CA LYS A 202 19.35 -10.59 -30.79
C LYS A 202 19.53 -11.49 -29.56
N TYR A 203 20.10 -12.67 -29.75
CA TYR A 203 20.37 -13.63 -28.67
C TYR A 203 21.50 -13.14 -27.74
N SER A 204 22.62 -12.70 -28.31
CA SER A 204 23.74 -12.16 -27.52
C SER A 204 23.32 -10.93 -26.71
N SER A 205 22.57 -10.03 -27.35
CA SER A 205 21.99 -8.84 -26.71
C SER A 205 21.01 -9.22 -25.60
N PHE A 206 20.16 -10.22 -25.80
CA PHE A 206 19.20 -10.69 -24.79
C PHE A 206 19.92 -11.29 -23.58
N ARG A 207 20.88 -12.18 -23.81
CA ARG A 207 21.66 -12.83 -22.75
C ARG A 207 22.47 -11.82 -21.93
N SER A 208 22.99 -10.77 -22.57
CA SER A 208 23.88 -9.81 -21.92
C SER A 208 23.15 -8.63 -21.28
N ALA A 209 22.05 -8.16 -21.87
CA ALA A 209 21.29 -7.02 -21.34
C ALA A 209 20.06 -7.44 -20.51
N VAL A 210 19.28 -8.41 -20.99
CA VAL A 210 17.96 -8.74 -20.41
C VAL A 210 18.08 -9.79 -19.31
N MET A 211 18.77 -10.92 -19.58
CA MET A 211 18.88 -12.04 -18.64
C MET A 211 19.40 -11.65 -17.24
N PRO A 212 20.43 -10.79 -17.09
CA PRO A 212 20.92 -10.39 -15.77
C PRO A 212 19.87 -9.60 -14.99
N GLN A 213 19.12 -8.72 -15.65
CA GLN A 213 18.06 -7.90 -15.03
C GLN A 213 16.87 -8.75 -14.55
N ILE A 214 16.53 -9.82 -15.26
CA ILE A 214 15.41 -10.71 -14.89
C ILE A 214 15.79 -11.81 -13.91
N SER A 215 17.03 -12.30 -13.94
CA SER A 215 17.46 -13.48 -13.17
C SER A 215 17.20 -13.36 -11.67
N HIS A 216 17.54 -12.22 -11.06
CA HIS A 216 17.31 -11.98 -9.64
C HIS A 216 15.81 -11.91 -9.31
N SER A 217 15.02 -11.31 -10.20
CA SER A 217 13.57 -11.22 -10.04
C SER A 217 12.93 -12.60 -10.12
N LEU A 218 13.34 -13.43 -11.08
CA LEU A 218 12.84 -14.79 -11.26
C LEU A 218 13.07 -15.62 -9.99
N LEU A 219 14.31 -15.65 -9.49
CA LEU A 219 14.65 -16.42 -8.31
C LEU A 219 13.94 -15.91 -7.04
N SER A 220 13.80 -14.58 -6.91
CA SER A 220 13.02 -14.01 -5.81
C SER A 220 11.54 -14.41 -5.88
N LEU A 221 10.98 -14.50 -7.10
CA LEU A 221 9.60 -14.95 -7.31
C LEU A 221 9.46 -16.45 -7.07
N THR A 222 10.43 -17.28 -7.47
CA THR A 222 10.44 -18.73 -7.16
C THR A 222 10.35 -18.97 -5.66
N PHE A 223 11.18 -18.29 -4.86
CA PHE A 223 11.11 -18.43 -3.40
C PHE A 223 9.83 -17.89 -2.78
N TYR A 224 9.28 -16.80 -3.32
CA TYR A 224 7.99 -16.28 -2.89
C TYR A 224 6.86 -17.28 -3.18
N SER A 225 6.88 -17.90 -4.36
CA SER A 225 5.93 -18.93 -4.76
C SER A 225 6.08 -20.18 -3.91
N LEU A 226 7.30 -20.63 -3.60
CA LEU A 226 7.56 -21.76 -2.70
C LEU A 226 6.94 -21.54 -1.31
N GLU A 227 7.20 -20.39 -0.69
CA GLU A 227 6.63 -20.02 0.62
C GLU A 227 5.09 -20.00 0.56
N THR A 228 4.55 -19.49 -0.54
CA THR A 228 3.10 -19.39 -0.76
C THR A 228 2.49 -20.77 -0.95
N ASN A 229 3.09 -21.63 -1.77
CA ASN A 229 2.59 -22.96 -2.11
C ASN A 229 2.52 -23.90 -0.92
N ILE A 230 3.47 -23.84 0.04
CA ILE A 230 3.37 -24.61 1.28
C ILE A 230 2.10 -24.26 2.06
N ARG A 231 1.72 -22.97 2.09
CA ARG A 231 0.49 -22.54 2.73
C ARG A 231 -0.76 -22.98 1.96
N TYR A 232 -0.71 -22.98 0.62
CA TYR A 232 -1.82 -23.42 -0.22
C TYR A 232 -2.04 -24.94 -0.20
N ILE A 233 -0.99 -25.76 -0.03
CA ILE A 233 -1.15 -27.22 0.13
C ILE A 233 -2.01 -27.55 1.34
N ALA A 234 -1.86 -26.81 2.45
CA ALA A 234 -2.69 -27.03 3.62
C ALA A 234 -4.19 -26.82 3.32
N ILE A 235 -4.53 -25.96 2.36
CA ILE A 235 -5.91 -25.75 1.89
C ILE A 235 -6.34 -26.91 0.97
N ILE A 236 -5.52 -27.22 -0.04
CA ILE A 236 -5.82 -28.27 -1.03
C ILE A 236 -5.97 -29.63 -0.34
N GLY A 237 -5.10 -29.92 0.62
CA GLY A 237 -5.10 -31.18 1.36
C GLY A 237 -6.38 -31.43 2.15
N GLY A 238 -7.06 -30.37 2.60
CA GLY A 238 -8.38 -30.50 3.21
C GLY A 238 -9.46 -31.07 2.28
N MET A 239 -9.25 -30.99 0.96
CA MET A 239 -10.19 -31.49 -0.05
C MET A 239 -9.72 -32.75 -0.76
N THR A 240 -8.42 -32.85 -1.01
CA THR A 240 -7.85 -33.95 -1.80
C THR A 240 -7.46 -35.15 -0.94
N SER A 241 -7.63 -35.06 0.37
CA SER A 241 -7.20 -36.05 1.36
C SER A 241 -5.68 -36.32 1.35
N VAL A 242 -4.86 -35.34 0.95
CA VAL A 242 -3.41 -35.50 0.77
C VAL A 242 -2.64 -34.42 1.51
N GLY A 243 -1.61 -34.82 2.26
CA GLY A 243 -0.69 -33.91 2.95
C GLY A 243 -1.22 -33.39 4.28
N ILE A 244 -0.55 -32.40 4.85
CA ILE A 244 -0.80 -31.96 6.24
C ILE A 244 -2.19 -31.34 6.43
N GLY A 245 -2.79 -30.78 5.38
CA GLY A 245 -4.13 -30.18 5.43
C GLY A 245 -5.23 -31.17 5.78
N GLU A 246 -5.15 -32.39 5.24
CA GLU A 246 -6.07 -33.50 5.53
C GLU A 246 -6.01 -33.87 7.01
N LEU A 247 -4.79 -34.09 7.52
CA LEU A 247 -4.59 -34.43 8.93
C LEU A 247 -5.13 -33.34 9.86
N ILE A 248 -4.90 -32.06 9.55
CA ILE A 248 -5.41 -30.94 10.35
C ILE A 248 -6.94 -30.99 10.38
N GLN A 249 -7.58 -31.06 9.21
CA GLN A 249 -9.04 -31.04 9.10
C GLN A 249 -9.67 -32.25 9.80
N ARG A 250 -9.07 -33.43 9.65
CA ARG A 250 -9.53 -34.67 10.29
C ARG A 250 -9.49 -34.58 11.82
N ASN A 251 -8.37 -34.13 12.39
CA ASN A 251 -8.24 -34.01 13.85
C ASN A 251 -9.14 -32.92 14.43
N ILE A 252 -9.36 -31.82 13.71
CA ILE A 252 -10.31 -30.78 14.13
C ILE A 252 -11.75 -31.30 14.05
N GLY A 253 -12.10 -32.06 13.02
CA GLY A 253 -13.41 -32.72 12.91
C GLY A 253 -13.69 -33.67 14.06
N PHE A 254 -12.67 -34.38 14.56
CA PHE A 254 -12.76 -35.25 15.74
C PHE A 254 -12.56 -34.52 17.09
N GLN A 255 -12.50 -33.18 17.09
CA GLN A 255 -12.26 -32.36 18.29
C GLN A 255 -10.96 -32.73 19.05
N GLN A 256 -9.97 -33.30 18.37
CA GLN A 256 -8.64 -33.60 18.90
C GLN A 256 -7.74 -32.36 18.79
N TRP A 257 -8.02 -31.37 19.65
CA TRP A 257 -7.36 -30.06 19.62
C TRP A 257 -5.87 -30.14 19.89
N ASP A 258 -5.41 -31.08 20.70
CA ASP A 258 -4.01 -31.35 21.01
C ASP A 258 -3.20 -31.73 19.74
N ARG A 259 -3.71 -32.70 18.97
CA ARG A 259 -3.11 -33.18 17.71
C ARG A 259 -3.19 -32.12 16.62
N ALA A 260 -4.33 -31.45 16.49
CA ALA A 260 -4.49 -30.34 15.57
C ALA A 260 -3.50 -29.21 15.86
N GLY A 261 -3.36 -28.82 17.13
CA GLY A 261 -2.43 -27.79 17.58
C GLY A 261 -0.97 -28.13 17.26
N PHE A 262 -0.57 -29.39 17.43
CA PHE A 262 0.78 -29.84 17.06
C PHE A 262 1.02 -29.77 15.54
N LEU A 263 0.07 -30.21 14.71
CA LEU A 263 0.18 -30.12 13.24
C LEU A 263 0.27 -28.67 12.76
N LEU A 264 -0.52 -27.77 13.34
CA LEU A 264 -0.45 -26.34 13.06
C LEU A 264 0.89 -25.74 13.46
N PHE A 265 1.43 -26.12 14.62
CA PHE A 265 2.76 -25.71 15.04
C PHE A 265 3.84 -26.16 14.06
N LEU A 266 3.81 -27.42 13.62
CA LEU A 266 4.74 -27.93 12.61
C LEU A 266 4.68 -27.12 11.31
N LEU A 267 3.47 -26.82 10.82
CA LEU A 267 3.30 -26.01 9.61
C LEU A 267 3.90 -24.60 9.77
N ILE A 268 3.59 -23.93 10.89
CA ILE A 268 4.13 -22.59 11.20
C ILE A 268 5.65 -22.63 11.27
N MET A 269 6.21 -23.64 11.93
CA MET A 269 7.66 -23.82 12.04
C MET A 269 8.33 -24.02 10.68
N VAL A 270 7.74 -24.84 9.81
CA VAL A 270 8.23 -25.03 8.44
C VAL A 270 8.23 -23.73 7.67
N VAL A 271 7.14 -22.95 7.71
CA VAL A 271 7.05 -21.66 7.01
C VAL A 271 8.10 -20.67 7.54
N LEU A 272 8.27 -20.56 8.86
CA LEU A 272 9.26 -19.66 9.47
C LEU A 272 10.71 -20.07 9.14
N LEU A 273 11.02 -21.36 9.17
CA LEU A 273 12.34 -21.88 8.77
C LEU A 273 12.62 -21.59 7.30
N LEU A 274 11.64 -21.75 6.43
CA LEU A 274 11.80 -21.45 5.01
C LEU A 274 12.01 -19.96 4.76
N GLU A 275 11.27 -19.08 5.43
CA GLU A 275 11.49 -17.64 5.37
C GLU A 275 12.91 -17.25 5.81
N LEU A 276 13.41 -17.88 6.88
CA LEU A 276 14.77 -17.69 7.36
C LEU A 276 15.80 -18.16 6.32
N ILE A 277 15.62 -19.35 5.76
CA ILE A 277 16.49 -19.90 4.70
C ILE A 277 16.51 -18.98 3.48
N ILE A 278 15.35 -18.54 3.00
CA ILE A 278 15.23 -17.60 1.86
C ILE A 278 15.95 -16.29 2.19
N TYR A 279 15.78 -15.75 3.39
CA TYR A 279 16.49 -14.55 3.83
C TYR A 279 18.01 -14.76 3.84
N LEU A 280 18.51 -15.89 4.34
CA LEU A 280 19.93 -16.23 4.34
C LEU A 280 20.47 -16.36 2.91
N ILE A 281 19.78 -17.09 2.03
CA ILE A 281 20.15 -17.24 0.62
C ILE A 281 20.23 -15.87 -0.06
N LYS A 282 19.22 -15.01 0.10
CA LYS A 282 19.21 -13.65 -0.45
C LYS A 282 20.38 -12.81 0.08
N LYS A 283 20.63 -12.86 1.40
CA LYS A 283 21.63 -12.02 2.07
C LYS A 283 23.08 -12.45 1.82
N TYR A 284 23.34 -13.75 1.67
CA TYR A 284 24.71 -14.30 1.61
C TYR A 284 25.11 -14.85 0.24
N ILE A 285 24.15 -15.31 -0.57
CA ILE A 285 24.44 -15.95 -1.87
C ILE A 285 24.10 -15.00 -3.04
N LEU A 286 22.94 -14.35 -3.02
CA LEU A 286 22.49 -13.49 -4.14
C LEU A 286 22.95 -12.04 -4.05
N SER A 287 22.99 -11.48 -2.84
CA SER A 287 23.51 -10.13 -2.67
C SER A 287 24.97 -10.11 -3.08
N ASP A 288 25.25 -9.50 -4.23
CA ASP A 288 26.58 -9.12 -4.65
C ASP A 288 27.08 -8.04 -3.70
N LYS A 289 27.45 -8.44 -2.49
CA LYS A 289 28.20 -7.57 -1.61
C LYS A 289 29.55 -7.37 -2.27
N ASP A 290 29.87 -6.13 -2.58
CA ASP A 290 31.25 -5.71 -2.80
C ASP A 290 31.99 -6.09 -1.54
N PHE A 291 32.74 -7.19 -1.61
CA PHE A 291 33.10 -7.91 -0.41
C PHE A 291 34.17 -7.13 0.38
N ILE A 292 34.98 -6.29 -0.27
CA ILE A 292 36.22 -5.76 0.34
C ILE A 292 36.62 -4.34 -0.13
N LEU A 293 35.96 -3.72 -1.12
CA LEU A 293 36.50 -2.49 -1.72
C LEU A 293 36.07 -1.21 -0.97
N ASP A 294 36.60 -1.00 0.24
CA ASP A 294 36.41 0.19 1.11
C ASP A 294 35.11 0.24 1.95
N LYS A 295 34.15 -0.69 1.77
CA LYS A 295 32.91 -0.72 2.58
C LYS A 295 33.13 -0.72 4.10
N LYS A 296 34.11 -1.48 4.62
CA LYS A 296 34.35 -1.59 6.07
C LYS A 296 34.85 -0.27 6.67
N GLU A 297 35.73 0.44 5.97
CA GLU A 297 36.25 1.74 6.42
C GLU A 297 35.19 2.83 6.28
N ARG A 298 34.50 2.87 5.12
CA ARG A 298 33.30 3.68 4.92
C ARG A 298 32.28 3.49 6.04
N ASP A 299 31.88 2.25 6.30
CA ASP A 299 30.87 1.92 7.31
C ASP A 299 31.35 2.30 8.71
N ASN A 300 32.64 2.15 9.04
CA ASN A 300 33.17 2.56 10.34
C ASN A 300 33.05 4.08 10.54
N ILE A 301 33.43 4.87 9.53
CA ILE A 301 33.38 6.34 9.56
C ILE A 301 31.92 6.83 9.55
N ILE A 302 31.10 6.28 8.65
CA ILE A 302 29.68 6.61 8.51
C ILE A 302 28.88 6.18 9.74
N ASN A 303 29.16 5.03 10.35
CA ASN A 303 28.43 4.58 11.54
C ASN A 303 28.77 5.44 12.76
N LYS A 304 30.02 5.88 12.91
CA LYS A 304 30.41 6.86 13.94
C LYS A 304 29.66 8.17 13.76
N SER A 305 29.59 8.70 12.54
CA SER A 305 28.86 9.94 12.27
C SER A 305 27.34 9.80 12.42
N LYS A 306 26.73 8.71 11.93
CA LYS A 306 25.31 8.40 12.12
C LYS A 306 24.93 8.32 13.61
N LYS A 307 25.77 7.67 14.43
CA LYS A 307 25.55 7.57 15.89
C LYS A 307 25.57 8.93 16.58
N LEU A 308 26.38 9.86 16.08
CA LEU A 308 26.44 11.24 16.58
C LEU A 308 25.23 12.07 16.12
N ILE A 309 24.90 12.03 14.83
CA ILE A 309 23.80 12.80 14.23
C ILE A 309 22.43 12.38 14.80
N ARG A 310 22.24 11.09 15.12
CA ARG A 310 21.02 10.57 15.77
C ARG A 310 20.77 11.10 17.19
N LYS A 311 21.75 11.74 17.84
CA LYS A 311 21.53 12.35 19.16
C LYS A 311 20.55 13.53 19.04
N SER A 312 19.71 13.72 20.06
CA SER A 312 18.85 14.90 20.16
C SER A 312 19.69 16.19 20.12
N ASN A 313 19.13 17.29 19.61
CA ASN A 313 19.89 18.53 19.38
C ASN A 313 20.63 19.03 20.62
N LEU A 314 19.97 18.98 21.78
CA LEU A 314 20.59 19.31 23.07
C LEU A 314 21.76 18.38 23.41
N ARG A 315 21.58 17.06 23.24
CA ARG A 315 22.63 16.07 23.53
C ARG A 315 23.79 16.15 22.54
N TYR A 316 23.51 16.45 21.27
CA TYR A 316 24.53 16.68 20.25
C TYR A 316 25.36 17.90 20.61
N TYR A 317 24.72 19.04 20.87
CA TYR A 317 25.41 20.27 21.24
C TYR A 317 26.26 20.10 22.50
N ILE A 318 25.72 19.45 23.54
CA ILE A 318 26.49 19.16 24.75
C ILE A 318 27.69 18.25 24.44
N TYR A 319 27.49 17.26 23.57
CA TYR A 319 28.55 16.34 23.21
C TYR A 319 29.67 17.03 22.44
N GLU A 320 29.33 17.74 21.38
CA GLU A 320 30.29 18.46 20.53
C GLU A 320 31.04 19.53 21.35
N GLU A 321 30.30 20.38 22.06
CA GLU A 321 30.87 21.60 22.60
C GLU A 321 31.53 21.43 23.97
N PHE A 322 31.04 20.51 24.79
CA PHE A 322 31.59 20.26 26.13
C PHE A 322 32.28 18.90 26.24
N ILE A 323 31.76 17.82 25.65
CA ILE A 323 32.34 16.48 25.88
C ILE A 323 33.55 16.25 24.98
N LEU A 324 33.44 16.55 23.69
CA LEU A 324 34.46 16.26 22.68
C LEU A 324 35.69 17.17 22.88
N LYS A 325 35.45 18.47 23.07
CA LYS A 325 36.49 19.47 23.34
C LYS A 325 37.32 19.13 24.57
N TYR A 326 36.68 18.91 25.73
CA TYR A 326 37.37 18.50 26.95
C TYR A 326 38.00 17.12 26.84
N LYS A 327 37.43 16.17 26.07
CA LYS A 327 38.05 14.86 25.86
C LYS A 327 39.39 14.97 25.13
N ILE A 328 39.50 15.88 24.15
CA ILE A 328 40.76 16.15 23.43
C ILE A 328 41.78 16.76 24.39
N GLU A 329 41.38 17.76 25.18
CA GLU A 329 42.24 18.40 26.19
C GLU A 329 42.76 17.40 27.23
N ILE A 330 41.87 16.58 27.79
CA ILE A 330 42.21 15.53 28.77
C ILE A 330 43.17 14.50 28.18
N LYS A 331 43.05 14.17 26.88
CA LYS A 331 43.94 13.22 26.20
C LYS A 331 45.35 13.80 26.02
N LYS A 332 45.48 15.13 25.86
CA LYS A 332 46.77 15.83 25.77
C LYS A 332 47.44 16.01 27.13
N THR A 333 46.68 16.00 28.21
CA THR A 333 47.23 16.20 29.56
C THR A 333 47.86 14.90 30.07
N ILE A 334 49.04 14.98 30.71
CA ILE A 334 49.74 13.80 31.24
C ILE A 334 49.33 13.55 32.71
N SER A 335 49.36 14.59 33.55
CA SER A 335 49.09 14.52 35.00
C SER A 335 47.62 14.19 35.35
N TRP A 336 47.43 13.39 36.41
CA TRP A 336 46.11 12.95 36.88
C TRP A 336 45.31 14.06 37.58
N LYS A 337 45.98 14.92 38.36
CA LYS A 337 45.33 16.01 39.11
C LYS A 337 44.69 17.06 38.19
N SER A 338 45.35 17.37 37.08
CA SER A 338 44.83 18.27 36.04
C SER A 338 43.72 17.64 35.21
N LYS A 339 43.78 16.33 34.91
CA LYS A 339 42.65 15.60 34.29
C LYS A 339 41.39 15.66 35.15
N PHE A 340 41.52 15.47 36.46
CA PHE A 340 40.39 15.54 37.39
C PHE A 340 39.75 16.94 37.43
N LEU A 341 40.57 18.00 37.42
CA LEU A 341 40.10 19.38 37.37
C LEU A 341 39.28 19.64 36.08
N LEU A 342 39.78 19.19 34.93
CA LEU A 342 39.09 19.30 33.64
C LEU A 342 37.76 18.53 33.62
N TYR A 343 37.69 17.35 34.25
CA TYR A 343 36.43 16.61 34.40
C TYR A 343 35.40 17.38 35.24
N LYS A 344 35.83 18.02 36.33
CA LYS A 344 34.96 18.82 37.22
C LYS A 344 34.50 20.12 36.55
N GLU A 345 35.37 20.76 35.77
CA GLU A 345 35.02 21.96 35.01
C GLU A 345 33.99 21.66 33.91
N ARG A 346 34.20 20.55 33.17
CA ARG A 346 33.26 20.06 32.16
C ARG A 346 31.86 19.85 32.73
N THR A 347 31.74 19.16 33.87
CA THR A 347 30.42 18.90 34.48
C THR A 347 29.74 20.19 34.95
N LYS A 348 30.51 21.13 35.52
CA LYS A 348 30.01 22.45 35.93
C LYS A 348 29.45 23.23 34.74
N LYS A 349 30.19 23.36 33.63
CA LYS A 349 29.75 24.06 32.41
C LYS A 349 28.53 23.41 31.77
N ILE A 350 28.46 22.09 31.71
CA ILE A 350 27.26 21.37 31.21
C ILE A 350 26.03 21.70 32.08
N SER A 351 26.17 21.73 33.41
CA SER A 351 25.06 22.06 34.31
C SER A 351 24.58 23.51 34.12
N GLN A 352 25.51 24.47 34.00
CA GLN A 352 25.22 25.88 33.78
C GLN A 352 24.49 26.09 32.45
N PHE A 353 24.98 25.46 31.38
CA PHE A 353 24.34 25.52 30.07
C PHE A 353 22.91 24.94 30.10
N LYS A 354 22.69 23.79 30.74
CA LYS A 354 21.34 23.20 30.85
C LYS A 354 20.36 24.13 31.59
N LYS A 355 20.80 24.81 32.65
CA LYS A 355 19.99 25.81 33.37
C LYS A 355 19.62 26.98 32.46
N LEU A 356 20.62 27.55 31.77
CA LEU A 356 20.44 28.68 30.85
C LEU A 356 19.55 28.33 29.63
N HIS A 357 19.71 27.13 29.07
CA HIS A 357 18.86 26.66 27.98
C HIS A 357 17.39 26.54 28.40
N LYS A 358 17.14 26.05 29.63
CA LYS A 358 15.78 25.94 30.17
C LYS A 358 15.18 27.31 30.47
N SER A 359 15.95 28.25 31.01
CA SER A 359 15.46 29.60 31.32
C SER A 359 15.05 30.37 30.07
N LYS A 360 15.85 30.34 28.99
CA LYS A 360 15.49 30.99 27.71
C LYS A 360 14.21 30.43 27.08
N ILE A 361 13.96 29.12 27.22
CA ILE A 361 12.69 28.51 26.75
C ILE A 361 11.50 28.98 27.60
N LEU A 362 11.69 29.17 28.90
CA LEU A 362 10.66 29.70 29.80
C LEU A 362 10.35 31.16 29.48
N GLU A 363 11.40 31.96 29.25
CA GLU A 363 11.28 33.38 28.88
C GLU A 363 10.46 33.58 27.60
N ASP A 364 10.74 32.81 26.53
CA ASP A 364 9.93 32.85 25.30
C ASP A 364 8.45 32.49 25.56
N LYS A 365 8.19 31.51 26.43
CA LYS A 365 6.83 31.09 26.78
C LYS A 365 6.10 32.14 27.62
N GLU A 366 6.80 32.82 28.52
CA GLU A 366 6.24 33.89 29.35
C GLU A 366 5.94 35.12 28.51
N LYS A 367 6.90 35.57 27.68
CA LYS A 367 6.68 36.63 26.68
C LYS A 367 5.50 36.31 25.77
N PHE A 368 5.37 35.05 25.34
CA PHE A 368 4.23 34.63 24.53
C PHE A 368 2.91 34.62 25.31
N LYS A 369 2.90 34.22 26.59
CA LYS A 369 1.71 34.29 27.44
C LYS A 369 1.26 35.73 27.66
N GLU A 370 2.18 36.65 27.93
CA GLU A 370 1.91 38.09 28.05
C GLU A 370 1.39 38.69 26.73
N LEU A 371 1.97 38.32 25.60
CA LEU A 371 1.45 38.73 24.29
C LEU A 371 0.06 38.17 24.04
N LYS A 372 -0.19 36.92 24.41
CA LYS A 372 -1.49 36.27 24.23
C LYS A 372 -2.57 36.86 25.13
N SER A 373 -2.23 37.40 26.31
CA SER A 373 -3.17 38.10 27.18
C SER A 373 -3.49 39.51 26.67
N LYS A 374 -2.53 40.20 26.06
CA LYS A 374 -2.70 41.55 25.46
C LYS A 374 -3.36 41.52 24.08
N GLU A 375 -3.01 40.56 23.23
CA GLU A 375 -3.48 40.45 21.85
C GLU A 375 -4.12 39.09 21.56
N PHE A 376 -5.43 39.09 21.29
CA PHE A 376 -6.19 37.89 20.91
C PHE A 376 -5.98 37.46 19.43
N ASN A 377 -5.19 38.21 18.65
CA ASN A 377 -5.03 37.95 17.22
C ASN A 377 -3.98 36.86 16.93
N SER A 378 -4.42 35.76 16.32
CA SER A 378 -3.59 34.59 16.01
C SER A 378 -2.46 34.84 15.00
N LYS A 379 -2.48 35.94 14.24
CA LYS A 379 -1.41 36.28 13.28
C LYS A 379 -0.14 36.76 13.97
N ASN A 380 -0.26 37.60 14.99
CA ASN A 380 0.88 38.19 15.71
C ASN A 380 1.63 37.17 16.58
N TRP A 381 1.03 35.99 16.80
CA TRP A 381 1.63 34.87 17.49
C TRP A 381 2.81 34.24 16.74
N PHE A 382 3.00 34.58 15.47
CA PHE A 382 4.07 34.07 14.62
C PHE A 382 4.95 35.22 14.12
N ILE A 383 6.26 34.99 14.09
CA ILE A 383 7.27 35.87 13.51
C ILE A 383 7.88 35.15 12.31
N TYR A 384 8.09 35.87 11.21
CA TYR A 384 8.82 35.32 10.07
C TYR A 384 10.30 35.18 10.43
N ASN A 385 10.87 33.99 10.23
CA ASN A 385 12.29 33.73 10.42
C ASN A 385 12.96 33.63 9.05
N ASP A 386 13.81 34.59 8.73
CA ASP A 386 14.48 34.69 7.43
C ASP A 386 15.32 33.45 7.11
N LYS A 387 15.98 32.86 8.12
CA LYS A 387 16.82 31.67 7.96
C LYS A 387 16.03 30.42 7.55
N LEU A 388 14.76 30.33 7.96
CA LEU A 388 13.87 29.22 7.63
C LEU A 388 12.95 29.51 6.44
N SER A 389 12.88 30.77 5.99
CA SER A 389 11.86 31.26 5.06
C SER A 389 10.42 30.88 5.47
N GLN A 390 10.16 30.79 6.77
CA GLN A 390 8.88 30.35 7.34
C GLN A 390 8.56 31.09 8.63
N SER A 391 7.27 31.20 8.94
CA SER A 391 6.78 31.81 10.17
C SER A 391 6.87 30.85 11.37
N VAL A 392 7.62 31.24 12.39
CA VAL A 392 7.85 30.50 13.64
C VAL A 392 6.98 31.08 14.75
N ARG A 393 6.46 30.23 15.64
CA ARG A 393 5.64 30.67 16.77
C ARG A 393 6.52 31.31 17.85
N ARG A 394 6.11 32.46 18.39
CA ARG A 394 6.93 33.28 19.31
C ARG A 394 7.37 32.55 20.59
N ASP A 395 6.61 31.59 21.10
CA ASP A 395 6.99 30.76 22.27
C ASP A 395 8.10 29.74 22.01
N LYS A 396 8.55 29.63 20.76
CA LYS A 396 9.55 28.67 20.30
C LYS A 396 10.70 29.32 19.56
N LEU A 397 10.87 30.63 19.67
CA LEU A 397 11.82 31.38 18.86
C LEU A 397 13.26 30.91 19.15
N TYR A 398 13.68 30.99 20.41
CA TYR A 398 14.97 30.50 20.88
C TYR A 398 15.17 29.01 20.58
N LEU A 399 14.14 28.18 20.80
CA LEU A 399 14.23 26.73 20.56
C LEU A 399 14.47 26.44 19.07
N THR A 400 13.83 27.20 18.19
CA THR A 400 13.95 27.06 16.73
C THR A 400 15.33 27.49 16.27
N ASP A 401 15.82 28.64 16.75
CA ASP A 401 17.15 29.14 16.40
C ASP A 401 18.26 28.21 16.93
N PHE A 402 18.11 27.71 18.16
CA PHE A 402 19.02 26.71 18.71
C PHE A 402 19.02 25.42 17.88
N ASN A 403 17.84 24.93 17.50
CA ASN A 403 17.74 23.73 16.68
C ASN A 403 18.34 23.93 15.28
N LEU A 404 18.11 25.08 14.65
CA LEU A 404 18.71 25.43 13.36
C LEU A 404 20.24 25.46 13.44
N MET A 405 20.79 26.12 14.45
CA MET A 405 22.23 26.16 14.68
C MET A 405 22.81 24.75 14.82
N VAL A 406 22.17 23.90 15.62
CA VAL A 406 22.62 22.51 15.81
C VAL A 406 22.49 21.68 14.53
N GLU A 407 21.40 21.83 13.78
CA GLU A 407 21.23 21.13 12.50
C GLU A 407 22.25 21.59 11.45
N SER A 408 22.60 22.88 11.41
CA SER A 408 23.70 23.40 10.57
C SER A 408 25.02 22.70 10.91
N ARG A 409 25.39 22.66 12.20
CA ARG A 409 26.62 21.97 12.64
C ARG A 409 26.61 20.47 12.34
N LYS A 410 25.48 19.79 12.55
CA LYS A 410 25.32 18.38 12.16
C LYS A 410 25.53 18.19 10.66
N SER A 411 25.03 19.11 9.84
CA SER A 411 25.19 19.06 8.39
C SER A 411 26.64 19.31 7.95
N GLU A 412 27.34 20.25 8.58
CA GLU A 412 28.77 20.50 8.36
C GLU A 412 29.62 19.29 8.76
N TYR A 413 29.35 18.72 9.94
CA TYR A 413 30.03 17.51 10.40
C TYR A 413 29.79 16.32 9.44
N TYR A 414 28.55 16.18 8.93
CA TYR A 414 28.22 15.18 7.93
C TYR A 414 28.98 15.39 6.62
N LEU A 415 29.03 16.63 6.11
CA LEU A 415 29.77 16.98 4.89
C LEU A 415 31.27 16.71 5.05
N ARG A 416 31.86 17.10 6.17
CA ARG A 416 33.27 16.80 6.49
C ARG A 416 33.53 15.29 6.55
N THR A 417 32.63 14.53 7.17
CA THR A 417 32.73 13.07 7.23
C THR A 417 32.61 12.46 5.83
N LYS A 418 31.71 12.98 5.00
CA LYS A 418 31.53 12.52 3.62
C LYS A 418 32.79 12.78 2.79
N LYS A 419 33.40 13.95 2.97
CA LYS A 419 34.66 14.30 2.31
C LYS A 419 35.81 13.40 2.76
N GLU A 420 35.94 13.13 4.06
CA GLU A 420 36.92 12.16 4.59
C GLU A 420 36.73 10.75 3.99
N VAL A 421 35.46 10.34 3.80
CA VAL A 421 35.12 9.08 3.13
C VAL A 421 35.52 9.09 1.66
N GLU A 422 35.26 10.18 0.94
CA GLU A 422 35.64 10.33 -0.48
C GLU A 422 37.16 10.32 -0.65
N GLU A 423 37.90 11.05 0.19
CA GLU A 423 39.36 11.10 0.19
C GLU A 423 39.96 9.70 0.45
N LYS A 424 39.48 8.98 1.47
CA LYS A 424 39.93 7.60 1.73
C LYS A 424 39.53 6.63 0.64
N HIS A 425 38.37 6.83 0.02
CA HIS A 425 37.94 6.01 -1.11
C HIS A 425 38.86 6.23 -2.33
N GLU A 426 39.26 7.47 -2.61
CA GLU A 426 40.21 7.78 -3.68
C GLU A 426 41.62 7.22 -3.40
N GLU A 427 42.12 7.34 -2.18
CA GLU A 427 43.38 6.70 -1.75
C GLU A 427 43.31 5.18 -1.94
N PHE A 428 42.19 4.58 -1.55
CA PHE A 428 41.94 3.17 -1.73
C PHE A 428 41.89 2.78 -3.21
N LEU A 429 41.19 3.52 -4.08
CA LEU A 429 41.12 3.25 -5.51
C LEU A 429 42.50 3.33 -6.19
N LYS A 430 43.32 4.31 -5.80
CA LYS A 430 44.70 4.45 -6.29
C LYS A 430 45.59 3.29 -5.85
N SER A 431 45.31 2.66 -4.71
CA SER A 431 46.06 1.51 -4.20
C SER A 431 45.74 0.18 -4.90
N LEU A 432 44.69 0.11 -5.75
CA LEU A 432 44.25 -1.13 -6.40
C LEU A 432 44.97 -1.36 -7.72
N THR A 433 45.81 -2.39 -7.79
CA THR A 433 46.30 -2.95 -9.06
C THR A 433 45.33 -4.02 -9.60
N LYS A 434 45.28 -4.19 -10.91
CA LYS A 434 44.39 -5.15 -11.61
C LYS A 434 44.54 -6.57 -11.05
N ASP A 435 45.75 -6.99 -10.73
CA ASP A 435 46.05 -8.32 -10.18
C ASP A 435 45.58 -8.48 -8.73
N VAL A 436 45.72 -7.46 -7.88
CA VAL A 436 45.22 -7.47 -6.50
C VAL A 436 43.69 -7.57 -6.48
N VAL A 437 43.01 -6.90 -7.42
CA VAL A 437 41.55 -6.97 -7.57
C VAL A 437 41.10 -8.35 -8.05
N LEU A 438 41.78 -8.92 -9.05
CA LEU A 438 41.45 -10.25 -9.59
C LEU A 438 41.70 -11.36 -8.56
N HIS A 439 42.81 -11.31 -7.81
CA HIS A 439 43.11 -12.29 -6.76
C HIS A 439 42.18 -12.18 -5.54
N LYS A 440 41.73 -10.97 -5.17
CA LYS A 440 40.78 -10.77 -4.06
C LYS A 440 39.32 -11.03 -4.44
N ASN A 441 38.97 -11.10 -5.73
CA ASN A 441 37.57 -11.28 -6.13
C ASN A 441 37.14 -12.74 -5.89
N PRO A 442 36.26 -13.02 -4.92
CA PRO A 442 35.79 -14.39 -4.72
C PRO A 442 35.08 -14.85 -5.99
N ARG A 443 35.29 -16.12 -6.39
CA ARG A 443 34.61 -16.75 -7.54
C ARG A 443 33.10 -16.91 -7.25
N LYS A 444 32.34 -15.81 -7.29
CA LYS A 444 30.90 -15.75 -6.93
C LYS A 444 30.05 -16.66 -7.82
N TYR A 445 30.49 -16.93 -9.05
CA TYR A 445 29.82 -17.86 -9.95
C TYR A 445 29.77 -19.29 -9.39
N LEU A 446 30.81 -19.74 -8.66
CA LEU A 446 30.83 -21.06 -8.03
C LEU A 446 29.76 -21.19 -6.95
N LYS A 447 29.55 -20.15 -6.14
CA LYS A 447 28.50 -20.13 -5.11
C LYS A 447 27.10 -20.23 -5.72
N ARG A 448 26.87 -19.53 -6.84
CA ARG A 448 25.60 -19.60 -7.57
C ARG A 448 25.39 -20.95 -8.23
N TRP A 449 26.44 -21.51 -8.85
CA TRP A 449 26.41 -22.85 -9.43
C TRP A 449 26.10 -23.92 -8.38
N PHE A 450 26.76 -23.87 -7.22
CA PHE A 450 26.49 -24.78 -6.12
C PHE A 450 25.05 -24.64 -5.60
N LEU A 451 24.54 -23.41 -5.46
CA LEU A 451 23.13 -23.19 -5.10
C LEU A 451 22.18 -23.81 -6.14
N TYR A 452 22.42 -23.59 -7.43
CA TYR A 452 21.59 -24.16 -8.49
C TYR A 452 21.68 -25.69 -8.54
N ALA A 453 22.87 -26.26 -8.30
CA ALA A 453 23.05 -27.70 -8.21
C ALA A 453 22.27 -28.28 -7.03
N ILE A 454 22.28 -27.64 -5.85
CA ILE A 454 21.44 -28.05 -4.71
C ILE A 454 19.96 -27.98 -5.05
N ILE A 455 19.50 -26.87 -5.62
CA ILE A 455 18.09 -26.68 -6.01
C ILE A 455 17.68 -27.77 -7.01
N PHE A 456 18.53 -28.08 -7.98
CA PHE A 456 18.27 -29.09 -8.99
C PHE A 456 18.30 -30.51 -8.42
N ALA A 457 19.25 -30.84 -7.55
CA ALA A 457 19.30 -32.12 -6.86
C ALA A 457 18.07 -32.31 -5.96
N PHE A 458 17.67 -31.27 -5.22
CA PHE A 458 16.46 -31.31 -4.42
C PHE A 458 15.20 -31.40 -5.30
N PHE A 459 15.21 -30.83 -6.50
CA PHE A 459 14.10 -30.98 -7.46
C PHE A 459 13.97 -32.43 -7.92
N ILE A 460 15.08 -33.07 -8.29
CA ILE A 460 15.07 -34.48 -8.70
C ILE A 460 14.55 -35.36 -7.57
N TYR A 461 15.06 -35.19 -6.35
CA TYR A 461 14.59 -35.92 -5.17
C TYR A 461 13.10 -35.65 -4.86
N SER A 462 12.71 -34.39 -4.91
CA SER A 462 11.33 -33.97 -4.67
C SER A 462 10.37 -34.47 -5.74
N PHE A 463 10.83 -34.66 -6.98
CA PHE A 463 10.02 -35.18 -8.07
C PHE A 463 9.97 -36.71 -8.05
N SER A 464 11.05 -37.39 -7.62
CA SER A 464 11.09 -38.86 -7.48
C SER A 464 10.23 -39.37 -6.33
N THR A 465 9.91 -38.52 -5.36
CA THR A 465 9.04 -38.86 -4.22
C THR A 465 7.54 -38.69 -4.53
N ILE A 466 7.20 -38.16 -5.70
CA ILE A 466 5.80 -38.01 -6.12
C ILE A 466 5.28 -39.37 -6.60
N GLU A 467 4.10 -39.74 -6.14
CA GLU A 467 3.42 -40.96 -6.55
C GLU A 467 2.77 -40.76 -7.92
N PHE A 468 3.32 -41.44 -8.93
CA PHE A 468 2.77 -41.43 -10.28
C PHE A 468 1.72 -42.54 -10.40
N HIS A 469 0.45 -42.17 -10.26
CA HIS A 469 -0.69 -43.03 -10.53
C HIS A 469 -1.52 -42.43 -11.67
N ILE A 470 -1.96 -43.26 -12.61
CA ILE A 470 -2.88 -42.86 -13.68
C ILE A 470 -4.14 -43.71 -13.51
N GLU A 471 -5.29 -43.05 -13.47
CA GLU A 471 -6.58 -43.69 -13.30
C GLU A 471 -6.98 -44.55 -14.51
N SER A 472 -7.95 -45.44 -14.30
CA SER A 472 -8.45 -46.29 -15.38
C SER A 472 -9.02 -45.47 -16.56
N LYS A 473 -8.97 -46.05 -17.77
CA LYS A 473 -9.49 -45.40 -18.98
C LYS A 473 -10.96 -44.98 -18.83
N GLU A 474 -11.76 -45.75 -18.10
CA GLU A 474 -13.17 -45.45 -17.83
C GLU A 474 -13.32 -44.22 -16.93
N VAL A 475 -12.55 -44.15 -15.84
CA VAL A 475 -12.53 -42.97 -14.95
C VAL A 475 -12.09 -41.73 -15.72
N ILE A 476 -11.04 -41.81 -16.54
CA ILE A 476 -10.58 -40.69 -17.37
C ILE A 476 -11.65 -40.24 -18.38
N GLN A 477 -12.37 -41.17 -19.01
CA GLN A 477 -13.47 -40.83 -19.91
C GLN A 477 -14.63 -40.15 -19.18
N ASN A 478 -14.96 -40.62 -17.97
CA ASN A 478 -15.95 -39.96 -17.12
C ASN A 478 -15.48 -38.57 -16.69
N THR A 479 -14.22 -38.40 -16.32
CA THR A 479 -13.62 -37.08 -16.00
C THR A 479 -13.68 -36.13 -17.19
N ASN A 480 -13.39 -36.60 -18.41
CA ASN A 480 -13.55 -35.78 -19.61
C ASN A 480 -15.01 -35.35 -19.82
N LYS A 481 -15.98 -36.25 -19.62
CA LYS A 481 -17.42 -35.91 -19.66
C LYS A 481 -17.79 -34.90 -18.59
N THR A 482 -17.24 -35.03 -17.38
CA THR A 482 -17.41 -34.08 -16.28
C THR A 482 -16.88 -32.69 -16.64
N ILE A 483 -15.71 -32.59 -17.25
CA ILE A 483 -15.19 -31.28 -17.69
C ILE A 483 -16.11 -30.66 -18.75
N TRP A 484 -16.61 -31.46 -19.68
CA TRP A 484 -17.58 -30.99 -20.68
C TRP A 484 -18.91 -30.54 -20.06
N SER A 485 -19.43 -31.24 -19.05
CA SER A 485 -20.65 -30.82 -18.36
C SER A 485 -20.44 -29.54 -17.54
N VAL A 486 -19.26 -29.34 -16.94
CA VAL A 486 -18.91 -28.07 -16.28
C VAL A 486 -18.91 -26.89 -17.26
N LEU A 487 -18.55 -27.10 -18.54
CA LEU A 487 -18.62 -26.05 -19.56
C LEU A 487 -20.07 -25.73 -19.98
N ASN A 488 -21.03 -26.63 -19.76
CA ASN A 488 -22.45 -26.40 -19.99
C ASN A 488 -23.07 -25.61 -18.83
N ILE A 489 -22.76 -24.32 -18.79
CA ILE A 489 -23.17 -23.39 -17.72
C ILE A 489 -24.69 -23.30 -17.60
N ASN A 490 -25.21 -23.54 -16.40
CA ASN A 490 -26.59 -23.22 -16.07
C ASN A 490 -26.77 -21.70 -15.89
N TRP A 491 -27.26 -21.02 -16.92
CA TRP A 491 -27.47 -19.57 -16.92
C TRP A 491 -28.53 -19.11 -15.91
N GLU A 492 -29.49 -19.96 -15.55
CA GLU A 492 -30.54 -19.63 -14.58
C GLU A 492 -29.95 -19.47 -13.18
N SER A 493 -29.08 -20.41 -12.78
CA SER A 493 -28.37 -20.40 -11.48
C SER A 493 -27.51 -19.13 -11.27
N LEU A 494 -27.12 -18.43 -12.34
CA LEU A 494 -26.41 -17.16 -12.21
C LEU A 494 -27.25 -16.07 -11.54
N PHE A 495 -28.55 -16.01 -11.87
CA PHE A 495 -29.43 -14.91 -11.50
C PHE A 495 -30.49 -15.29 -10.46
N SER A 496 -30.99 -16.52 -10.48
CA SER A 496 -32.04 -17.01 -9.59
C SER A 496 -31.62 -18.23 -8.79
N LYS A 497 -32.39 -18.52 -7.74
CA LYS A 497 -32.30 -19.78 -7.00
C LYS A 497 -32.96 -20.88 -7.84
N THR A 498 -32.34 -22.04 -7.91
CA THR A 498 -32.88 -23.23 -8.59
C THR A 498 -33.06 -24.37 -7.58
N SER A 499 -33.65 -25.50 -7.98
CA SER A 499 -33.79 -26.68 -7.10
C SER A 499 -32.45 -27.16 -6.55
N ASN A 500 -31.41 -27.10 -7.39
CA ASN A 500 -30.07 -27.60 -7.08
C ASN A 500 -29.14 -26.50 -6.54
N ALA A 501 -29.51 -25.22 -6.73
CA ALA A 501 -28.72 -24.07 -6.29
C ALA A 501 -29.50 -23.20 -5.30
N PRO A 502 -29.23 -23.31 -3.98
CA PRO A 502 -29.98 -22.58 -2.94
C PRO A 502 -29.75 -21.05 -2.99
N PHE A 503 -28.68 -20.61 -3.63
CA PHE A 503 -28.31 -19.20 -3.80
C PHE A 503 -27.95 -18.92 -5.26
N SER A 504 -28.26 -17.71 -5.75
CA SER A 504 -27.78 -17.29 -7.06
C SER A 504 -26.28 -16.98 -7.01
N VAL A 505 -25.57 -17.22 -8.11
CA VAL A 505 -24.12 -16.96 -8.18
C VAL A 505 -23.81 -15.48 -7.92
N ILE A 506 -24.66 -14.56 -8.38
CA ILE A 506 -24.50 -13.12 -8.11
C ILE A 506 -24.57 -12.83 -6.61
N GLN A 507 -25.52 -13.44 -5.89
CA GLN A 507 -25.61 -13.30 -4.43
C GLN A 507 -24.32 -13.80 -3.75
N LEU A 508 -23.81 -14.96 -4.17
CA LEU A 508 -22.55 -15.51 -3.65
C LEU A 508 -21.36 -14.59 -3.95
N MET A 509 -21.32 -13.94 -5.12
CA MET A 509 -20.24 -12.98 -5.44
C MET A 509 -20.31 -11.72 -4.56
N PHE A 510 -21.51 -11.22 -4.24
CA PHE A 510 -21.68 -10.08 -3.34
C PHE A 510 -21.38 -10.43 -1.87
N GLU A 511 -21.74 -11.62 -1.42
CA GLU A 511 -21.32 -12.15 -0.11
C GLU A 511 -19.79 -12.19 -0.02
N THR A 512 -19.14 -12.80 -1.01
CA THR A 512 -17.68 -12.89 -1.14
C THR A 512 -17.01 -11.51 -1.15
N LEU A 513 -17.58 -10.57 -1.91
CA LEU A 513 -17.13 -9.18 -1.96
C LEU A 513 -17.22 -8.50 -0.59
N SER A 514 -18.29 -8.76 0.15
CA SER A 514 -18.53 -8.21 1.50
C SER A 514 -17.53 -8.78 2.51
N ILE A 515 -17.30 -10.09 2.50
CA ILE A 515 -16.29 -10.78 3.32
C ILE A 515 -14.91 -10.17 3.05
N ALA A 516 -14.54 -9.99 1.77
CA ALA A 516 -13.26 -9.40 1.38
C ALA A 516 -13.12 -7.95 1.86
N ILE A 517 -14.15 -7.11 1.70
CA ILE A 517 -14.15 -5.71 2.17
C ILE A 517 -13.97 -5.65 3.68
N VAL A 518 -14.78 -6.37 4.45
CA VAL A 518 -14.75 -6.31 5.92
C VAL A 518 -13.42 -6.87 6.43
N GLY A 519 -12.97 -8.02 5.91
CA GLY A 519 -11.68 -8.59 6.28
C GLY A 519 -10.50 -7.68 5.95
N THR A 520 -10.45 -7.08 4.75
CA THR A 520 -9.38 -6.13 4.42
C THR A 520 -9.42 -4.93 5.35
N THR A 521 -10.59 -4.35 5.61
CA THR A 521 -10.71 -3.10 6.37
C THR A 521 -10.34 -3.29 7.84
N LEU A 522 -10.79 -4.37 8.48
CA LEU A 522 -10.34 -4.75 9.81
C LEU A 522 -8.82 -4.95 9.85
N GLY A 523 -8.26 -5.68 8.89
CA GLY A 523 -6.81 -5.91 8.83
C GLY A 523 -5.99 -4.65 8.60
N VAL A 524 -6.51 -3.68 7.82
CA VAL A 524 -5.85 -2.40 7.56
C VAL A 524 -5.69 -1.56 8.82
N LEU A 525 -6.72 -1.53 9.68
CA LEU A 525 -6.69 -0.74 10.92
C LEU A 525 -5.53 -1.16 11.82
N PHE A 526 -5.37 -2.47 12.03
CA PHE A 526 -4.29 -3.01 12.86
C PHE A 526 -2.93 -2.99 12.16
N SER A 527 -2.86 -3.35 10.87
CA SER A 527 -1.60 -3.42 10.14
C SER A 527 -0.91 -2.06 9.93
N TYR A 528 -1.67 -0.97 9.86
CA TYR A 528 -1.08 0.37 9.78
C TYR A 528 -0.33 0.72 11.07
N ILE A 529 -0.94 0.43 12.22
CA ILE A 529 -0.35 0.66 13.55
C ILE A 529 0.85 -0.27 13.77
N LEU A 530 0.68 -1.57 13.51
CA LEU A 530 1.76 -2.55 13.67
C LEU A 530 2.91 -2.30 12.68
N GLY A 531 2.62 -1.87 11.45
CA GLY A 531 3.62 -1.47 10.46
C GLY A 531 4.45 -0.28 10.93
N LEU A 532 3.81 0.70 11.57
CA LEU A 532 4.49 1.86 12.13
C LEU A 532 5.39 1.48 13.30
N ILE A 533 4.91 0.62 14.21
CA ILE A 533 5.67 0.24 15.42
C ILE A 533 6.81 -0.72 15.09
N SER A 534 6.66 -1.53 14.04
CA SER A 534 7.69 -2.46 13.55
C SER A 534 8.80 -1.79 12.73
N SER A 535 8.68 -0.50 12.39
CA SER A 535 9.70 0.22 11.60
C SER A 535 10.85 0.75 12.47
N GLU A 536 12.09 0.34 12.16
CA GLU A 536 13.32 0.82 12.81
C GLU A 536 13.63 2.31 12.52
N THR A 537 13.00 2.87 11.50
CA THR A 537 13.13 4.29 11.13
C THR A 537 12.28 5.19 12.04
N ILE A 538 11.15 4.67 12.52
CA ILE A 538 10.20 5.43 13.36
C ILE A 538 10.43 5.15 14.85
N VAL A 539 10.64 3.88 15.23
CA VAL A 539 10.71 3.44 16.63
C VAL A 539 12.10 2.89 16.96
N ASN A 540 12.39 2.70 18.25
CA ASN A 540 13.64 2.09 18.69
C ASN A 540 13.79 0.66 18.16
N PHE A 541 15.03 0.27 17.84
CA PHE A 541 15.41 -1.03 17.28
C PHE A 541 14.82 -2.22 18.04
N TYR A 542 14.87 -2.22 19.39
CA TYR A 542 14.35 -3.34 20.18
C TYR A 542 12.84 -3.51 20.06
N VAL A 543 12.09 -2.41 20.10
CA VAL A 543 10.63 -2.41 19.93
C VAL A 543 10.29 -2.86 18.52
N ALA A 544 10.94 -2.28 17.52
CA ALA A 544 10.76 -2.67 16.12
C ALA A 544 10.98 -4.17 15.92
N LYS A 545 12.11 -4.73 16.41
CA LYS A 545 12.41 -6.17 16.29
C LYS A 545 11.39 -7.06 16.99
N PHE A 546 10.94 -6.71 18.19
CA PHE A 546 9.90 -7.45 18.89
C PHE A 546 8.61 -7.55 18.04
N PHE A 547 8.13 -6.41 17.52
CA PHE A 547 6.92 -6.41 16.69
C PHE A 547 7.14 -7.05 15.32
N VAL A 548 8.35 -7.01 14.75
CA VAL A 548 8.68 -7.77 13.54
C VAL A 548 8.57 -9.27 13.79
N ILE A 549 9.08 -9.79 14.91
CA ILE A 549 8.96 -11.21 15.25
C ILE A 549 7.48 -11.59 15.45
N LEU A 550 6.75 -10.82 16.27
CA LEU A 550 5.32 -11.06 16.52
C LEU A 550 4.50 -11.10 15.23
N THR A 551 4.71 -10.13 14.34
CA THR A 551 3.95 -10.02 13.08
C THR A 551 4.39 -11.06 12.05
N SER A 552 5.63 -11.57 12.14
CA SER A 552 6.09 -12.68 11.32
C SER A 552 5.41 -14.00 11.72
N ILE A 553 5.15 -14.22 13.01
CA ILE A 553 4.39 -15.38 13.50
C ILE A 553 2.95 -15.33 12.98
N VAL A 554 2.26 -14.19 13.12
CA VAL A 554 0.90 -13.99 12.59
C VAL A 554 0.84 -14.25 11.08
N ARG A 555 1.89 -13.89 10.34
CA ARG A 555 1.98 -14.10 8.89
C ARG A 555 2.29 -15.55 8.49
N ALA A 556 2.96 -16.30 9.36
CA ALA A 556 3.32 -17.69 9.09
C ALA A 556 2.09 -18.60 9.07
N ILE A 557 1.06 -18.26 9.86
CA ILE A 557 -0.23 -18.97 9.89
C ILE A 557 -1.01 -18.69 8.59
N PRO A 558 -1.34 -19.71 7.79
CA PRO A 558 -2.24 -19.57 6.65
C PRO A 558 -3.63 -19.07 7.05
N THR A 559 -4.24 -18.24 6.20
CA THR A 559 -5.56 -17.67 6.46
C THR A 559 -6.66 -18.72 6.64
N TYR A 560 -6.55 -19.84 5.93
CA TYR A 560 -7.45 -20.99 6.07
C TYR A 560 -7.46 -21.59 7.48
N ILE A 561 -6.32 -21.60 8.17
CA ILE A 561 -6.24 -22.09 9.55
C ILE A 561 -6.98 -21.14 10.48
N TYR A 562 -6.86 -19.83 10.28
CA TYR A 562 -7.68 -18.86 11.01
C TYR A 562 -9.17 -19.09 10.76
N ALA A 563 -9.57 -19.40 9.53
CA ALA A 563 -10.96 -19.71 9.21
C ALA A 563 -11.47 -20.94 9.97
N ILE A 564 -10.71 -22.04 10.03
CA ILE A 564 -11.11 -23.23 10.81
C ILE A 564 -11.27 -22.87 12.30
N ILE A 565 -10.30 -22.14 12.86
CA ILE A 565 -10.35 -21.75 14.28
C ILE A 565 -11.61 -20.91 14.55
N PHE A 566 -11.91 -19.91 13.73
CA PHE A 566 -13.09 -19.07 13.96
C PHE A 566 -14.42 -19.79 13.68
N VAL A 567 -14.45 -20.70 12.71
CA VAL A 567 -15.62 -21.56 12.46
C VAL A 567 -15.92 -22.45 13.65
N ALA A 568 -14.90 -23.00 14.31
CA ALA A 568 -15.09 -23.80 15.51
C ALA A 568 -15.64 -23.01 16.73
N LEU A 569 -15.51 -21.68 16.73
CA LEU A 569 -15.97 -20.84 17.85
C LEU A 569 -17.37 -20.28 17.66
N VAL A 570 -17.65 -19.80 16.45
CA VAL A 570 -18.87 -19.05 16.12
C VAL A 570 -19.83 -19.92 15.32
N GLY A 571 -19.32 -20.92 14.59
CA GLY A 571 -20.11 -21.77 13.70
C GLY A 571 -19.78 -21.55 12.23
N LEU A 572 -20.59 -22.11 11.33
CA LEU A 572 -20.43 -21.88 9.90
C LEU A 572 -20.94 -20.48 9.55
N GLY A 573 -20.25 -19.76 8.66
CA GLY A 573 -20.75 -18.48 8.18
C GLY A 573 -19.72 -17.50 7.60
N PRO A 574 -20.20 -16.45 6.91
CA PRO A 574 -19.35 -15.47 6.23
C PRO A 574 -18.58 -14.56 7.19
N PHE A 575 -19.10 -14.34 8.40
CA PHE A 575 -18.46 -13.54 9.46
C PHE A 575 -17.08 -14.09 9.84
N ASN A 576 -16.96 -15.41 9.97
CA ASN A 576 -15.71 -16.08 10.33
C ASN A 576 -14.68 -15.98 9.22
N GLY A 577 -15.12 -16.01 7.96
CA GLY A 577 -14.28 -15.71 6.80
C GLY A 577 -13.71 -14.29 6.85
N ALA A 578 -14.52 -13.31 7.27
CA ALA A 578 -14.09 -11.91 7.34
C ALA A 578 -13.02 -11.71 8.43
N ILE A 579 -13.20 -12.29 9.62
CA ILE A 579 -12.19 -12.23 10.70
C ILE A 579 -10.93 -13.00 10.32
N ALA A 580 -11.06 -14.18 9.70
CA ALA A 580 -9.91 -14.94 9.20
C ALA A 580 -9.07 -14.13 8.19
N LEU A 581 -9.73 -13.54 7.19
CA LEU A 581 -9.07 -12.64 6.24
C LEU A 581 -8.44 -11.42 6.92
N ALA A 582 -9.05 -10.89 7.98
CA ALA A 582 -8.47 -9.79 8.74
C ALA A 582 -7.12 -10.20 9.33
N MET A 583 -7.04 -11.38 9.97
CA MET A 583 -5.79 -11.91 10.53
C MET A 583 -4.71 -12.11 9.45
N GLY A 584 -5.06 -12.74 8.32
CA GLY A 584 -4.12 -12.89 7.19
C GLY A 584 -3.66 -11.55 6.61
N SER A 585 -4.57 -10.57 6.53
CA SER A 585 -4.27 -9.21 6.04
C SER A 585 -3.35 -8.44 6.99
N ILE A 586 -3.48 -8.64 8.31
CA ILE A 586 -2.60 -8.03 9.30
C ILE A 586 -1.15 -8.40 9.04
N GLY A 587 -0.86 -9.69 8.84
CA GLY A 587 0.51 -10.17 8.63
C GLY A 587 1.18 -9.55 7.40
N MET A 588 0.51 -9.61 6.24
CA MET A 588 1.06 -9.11 4.98
C MET A 588 1.18 -7.58 4.94
N LEU A 589 0.11 -6.85 5.28
CA LEU A 589 0.11 -5.39 5.21
C LEU A 589 1.06 -4.76 6.22
N THR A 590 1.26 -5.38 7.38
CA THR A 590 2.22 -4.90 8.37
C THR A 590 3.63 -4.84 7.79
N LYS A 591 4.04 -5.91 7.09
CA LYS A 591 5.35 -5.95 6.41
C LYS A 591 5.48 -4.85 5.35
N TYR A 592 4.48 -4.69 4.49
CA TYR A 592 4.52 -3.69 3.41
C TYR A 592 4.50 -2.26 3.94
N ASN A 593 3.69 -1.99 4.96
CA ASN A 593 3.67 -0.70 5.64
C ASN A 593 5.02 -0.43 6.32
N ARG A 594 5.60 -1.41 7.01
CA ARG A 594 6.93 -1.31 7.65
C ARG A 594 8.01 -0.94 6.65
N GLU A 595 8.09 -1.64 5.52
CA GLU A 595 9.05 -1.36 4.44
C GLU A 595 8.86 0.08 3.90
N THR A 596 7.61 0.49 3.67
CA THR A 596 7.29 1.88 3.27
C THR A 596 7.73 2.92 4.29
N PHE A 597 7.57 2.62 5.59
CA PHE A 597 8.02 3.51 6.67
C PHE A 597 9.53 3.54 6.81
N GLU A 598 10.22 2.44 6.51
CA GLU A 598 11.68 2.35 6.51
C GLU A 598 12.30 3.21 5.39
N ASP A 599 11.61 3.34 4.26
CA ASP A 599 12.04 4.10 3.07
C ASP A 599 11.81 5.63 3.13
N ILE A 600 11.29 6.15 4.24
CA ILE A 600 10.96 7.58 4.38
C ILE A 600 12.20 8.47 4.41
N ASN A 601 12.12 9.63 3.74
CA ASN A 601 13.12 10.67 3.88
C ASN A 601 13.00 11.41 5.22
N LEU A 602 13.82 10.97 6.19
CA LEU A 602 13.89 11.59 7.52
C LEU A 602 14.27 13.07 7.50
N LYS A 603 14.95 13.57 6.46
CA LYS A 603 15.33 15.00 6.33
C LYS A 603 14.12 15.92 6.39
N ILE A 604 13.01 15.53 5.77
CA ILE A 604 11.76 16.30 5.79
C ILE A 604 11.22 16.36 7.22
N SER A 605 11.28 15.26 7.96
CA SER A 605 10.83 15.19 9.36
C SER A 605 11.72 16.01 10.31
N THR A 606 13.05 16.02 10.10
CA THR A 606 13.98 16.82 10.89
C THR A 606 13.85 18.32 10.59
N GLN A 607 13.60 18.71 9.34
CA GLN A 607 13.28 20.10 8.97
C GLN A 607 11.98 20.56 9.66
N LEU A 608 10.93 19.74 9.66
CA LEU A 608 9.70 20.00 10.40
C LEU A 608 9.94 20.07 11.92
N GLN A 609 10.89 19.30 12.45
CA GLN A 609 11.31 19.41 13.85
C GLN A 609 12.01 20.75 14.13
N ALA A 610 12.86 21.21 13.23
CA ALA A 610 13.59 22.47 13.36
C ALA A 610 12.64 23.67 13.47
N THR A 611 11.50 23.64 12.76
CA THR A 611 10.43 24.65 12.87
C THR A 611 9.61 24.56 14.17
N GLY A 612 9.96 23.63 15.05
CA GLY A 612 9.34 23.47 16.37
C GLY A 612 8.08 22.60 16.38
N LEU A 613 7.77 21.84 15.33
CA LEU A 613 6.62 20.93 15.31
C LEU A 613 6.83 19.74 16.27
N ASN A 614 5.76 19.33 16.96
CA ASN A 614 5.79 18.19 17.90
C ASN A 614 5.78 16.84 17.14
N GLY A 615 5.99 15.73 17.86
CA GLY A 615 6.03 14.38 17.27
C GLY A 615 4.83 14.05 16.39
N TRP A 616 3.62 14.35 16.86
CA TRP A 616 2.39 14.08 16.11
C TRP A 616 2.22 14.97 14.88
N GLN A 617 2.63 16.24 14.96
CA GLN A 617 2.66 17.15 13.83
C GLN A 617 3.67 16.71 12.77
N ARG A 618 4.86 16.23 13.17
CA ARG A 618 5.85 15.66 12.26
C ARG A 618 5.34 14.41 11.56
N PHE A 619 4.67 13.53 12.30
CA PHE A 619 4.02 12.36 11.70
C PHE A 619 2.97 12.78 10.67
N ARG A 620 2.06 13.67 11.04
CA ARG A 620 0.97 14.11 10.18
C ARG A 620 1.41 14.87 8.92
N TYR A 621 2.40 15.76 9.05
CA TYR A 621 2.82 16.66 7.97
C TYR A 621 4.10 16.21 7.25
N GLY A 622 4.85 15.26 7.82
CA GLY A 622 6.05 14.70 7.22
C GLY A 622 5.86 13.26 6.74
N ILE A 623 5.45 12.36 7.64
CA ILE A 623 5.42 10.90 7.39
C ILE A 623 4.21 10.50 6.54
N ILE A 624 2.98 10.84 6.96
CA ILE A 624 1.74 10.42 6.25
C ILE A 624 1.74 10.80 4.76
N PRO A 625 2.10 12.04 4.36
CA PRO A 625 2.08 12.42 2.95
C PRO A 625 3.05 11.59 2.09
N GLN A 626 4.22 11.24 2.64
CA GLN A 626 5.23 10.45 1.94
C GLN A 626 4.80 8.99 1.73
N THR A 627 4.03 8.41 2.66
CA THR A 627 3.66 6.99 2.61
C THR A 627 2.26 6.71 2.06
N SER A 628 1.36 7.71 2.08
CA SER A 628 -0.06 7.53 1.76
C SER A 628 -0.33 6.82 0.42
N SER A 629 0.38 7.19 -0.64
CA SER A 629 0.19 6.59 -1.97
C SER A 629 0.47 5.09 -1.97
N ASN A 630 1.62 4.68 -1.40
CA ASN A 630 2.04 3.29 -1.35
C ASN A 630 1.11 2.47 -0.46
N VAL A 631 0.78 2.99 0.74
CA VAL A 631 -0.13 2.33 1.68
C VAL A 631 -1.49 2.07 1.02
N ILE A 632 -2.09 3.06 0.36
CA ILE A 632 -3.39 2.85 -0.33
C ILE A 632 -3.25 1.83 -1.47
N SER A 633 -2.14 1.86 -2.21
CA SER A 633 -1.86 0.89 -3.28
C SER A 633 -1.78 -0.55 -2.75
N TYR A 634 -1.16 -0.75 -1.58
CA TYR A 634 -1.10 -2.05 -0.91
C TYR A 634 -2.44 -2.51 -0.36
N ILE A 635 -3.26 -1.58 0.17
CA ILE A 635 -4.63 -1.89 0.62
C ILE A 635 -5.46 -2.43 -0.54
N ILE A 636 -5.43 -1.75 -1.69
CA ILE A 636 -6.18 -2.17 -2.88
C ILE A 636 -5.67 -3.51 -3.43
N TYR A 637 -4.35 -3.71 -3.41
CA TYR A 637 -3.75 -4.99 -3.80
C TYR A 637 -4.17 -6.13 -2.85
N ARG A 638 -4.17 -5.89 -1.54
CA ARG A 638 -4.62 -6.90 -0.56
C ARG A 638 -6.10 -7.20 -0.70
N PHE A 639 -6.93 -6.21 -1.01
CA PHE A 639 -8.35 -6.42 -1.29
C PHE A 639 -8.58 -7.38 -2.47
N ASP A 640 -7.87 -7.22 -3.59
CA ASP A 640 -7.95 -8.15 -4.73
C ASP A 640 -7.53 -9.57 -4.34
N ILE A 641 -6.47 -9.72 -3.54
CA ILE A 641 -6.05 -11.03 -3.03
C ILE A 641 -7.11 -11.63 -2.10
N ASN A 642 -7.60 -10.84 -1.14
CA ASN A 642 -8.61 -11.29 -0.19
C ASN A 642 -9.86 -11.80 -0.89
N PHE A 643 -10.32 -11.12 -1.94
CA PHE A 643 -11.47 -11.56 -2.73
C PHE A 643 -11.28 -12.97 -3.32
N LYS A 644 -10.09 -13.26 -3.87
CA LYS A 644 -9.76 -14.60 -4.38
C LYS A 644 -9.63 -15.61 -3.24
N GLU A 645 -9.07 -15.19 -2.12
CA GLU A 645 -8.84 -16.04 -0.95
C GLU A 645 -10.15 -16.52 -0.29
N VAL A 646 -11.24 -15.72 -0.30
CA VAL A 646 -12.57 -16.14 0.22
C VAL A 646 -13.04 -17.46 -0.38
N SER A 647 -12.87 -17.64 -1.69
CA SER A 647 -13.32 -18.86 -2.39
C SER A 647 -12.67 -20.12 -1.82
N SER A 648 -11.42 -20.02 -1.38
CA SER A 648 -10.69 -21.10 -0.71
C SER A 648 -11.10 -21.25 0.76
N LEU A 649 -11.40 -20.15 1.46
CA LEU A 649 -11.84 -20.22 2.86
C LEU A 649 -13.22 -20.88 3.02
N GLY A 650 -14.09 -20.78 2.00
CA GLY A 650 -15.41 -21.40 2.05
C GLY A 650 -15.37 -22.93 2.18
N ILE A 651 -14.27 -23.60 1.82
CA ILE A 651 -14.09 -25.05 1.99
C ILE A 651 -14.31 -25.48 3.44
N VAL A 652 -13.84 -24.68 4.39
CA VAL A 652 -13.99 -24.93 5.84
C VAL A 652 -15.24 -24.30 6.43
N GLY A 653 -16.17 -23.87 5.58
CA GLY A 653 -17.43 -23.29 6.04
C GLY A 653 -17.34 -21.83 6.48
N ALA A 654 -16.23 -21.15 6.17
CA ALA A 654 -16.07 -19.71 6.44
C ALA A 654 -16.64 -18.82 5.31
N GLY A 655 -17.64 -19.31 4.59
CA GLY A 655 -18.35 -18.64 3.50
C GLY A 655 -19.00 -19.63 2.52
N ASN A 656 -20.13 -19.25 1.93
CA ASN A 656 -20.93 -20.17 1.12
C ASN A 656 -20.28 -20.55 -0.22
N MET A 657 -19.45 -19.67 -0.78
CA MET A 657 -18.86 -19.83 -2.11
C MET A 657 -17.97 -21.08 -2.25
N GLY A 658 -16.99 -21.25 -1.36
CA GLY A 658 -16.10 -22.41 -1.39
C GLY A 658 -16.78 -23.70 -0.97
N TYR A 659 -17.73 -23.60 -0.02
CA TYR A 659 -18.54 -24.72 0.43
C TYR A 659 -19.35 -25.31 -0.74
N LEU A 660 -20.07 -24.45 -1.46
CA LEU A 660 -20.87 -24.86 -2.62
C LEU A 660 -20.02 -25.37 -3.80
N LEU A 661 -18.82 -24.83 -4.01
CA LEU A 661 -17.89 -25.41 -4.99
C LEU A 661 -17.57 -26.88 -4.67
N ASN A 662 -17.31 -27.20 -3.39
CA ASN A 662 -17.06 -28.57 -2.97
C ASN A 662 -18.33 -29.44 -3.10
N THR A 663 -19.46 -28.94 -2.58
CA THR A 663 -20.74 -29.66 -2.57
C THR A 663 -21.24 -29.96 -3.98
N TYR A 664 -21.27 -28.97 -4.88
CA TYR A 664 -21.72 -29.19 -6.27
C TYR A 664 -20.82 -30.17 -7.03
N PHE A 665 -19.52 -30.19 -6.74
CA PHE A 665 -18.61 -31.16 -7.35
C PHE A 665 -18.86 -32.58 -6.83
N ASN A 666 -18.97 -32.75 -5.50
CA ASN A 666 -19.18 -34.05 -4.87
C ASN A 666 -20.56 -34.64 -5.20
N ASP A 667 -21.59 -33.79 -5.24
CA ASP A 667 -22.97 -34.18 -5.58
C ASP A 667 -23.20 -34.32 -7.09
N ARG A 668 -22.17 -34.10 -7.92
CA ARG A 668 -22.19 -34.21 -9.39
C ARG A 668 -23.11 -33.18 -10.09
N TYR A 669 -23.41 -32.06 -9.44
CA TYR A 669 -24.10 -30.90 -10.01
C TYR A 669 -23.14 -30.04 -10.85
N PHE A 670 -22.62 -30.61 -11.93
CA PHE A 670 -21.55 -30.00 -12.72
C PHE A 670 -21.97 -28.74 -13.47
N ASN A 671 -23.24 -28.62 -13.87
CA ASN A 671 -23.75 -27.42 -14.56
C ASN A 671 -23.81 -26.21 -13.62
N GLU A 672 -24.24 -26.43 -12.37
CA GLU A 672 -24.27 -25.44 -11.29
C GLU A 672 -22.85 -25.09 -10.82
N PHE A 673 -21.97 -26.09 -10.71
CA PHE A 673 -20.55 -25.88 -10.46
C PHE A 673 -19.90 -25.01 -11.56
N GLY A 674 -20.22 -25.28 -12.82
CA GLY A 674 -19.79 -24.50 -13.98
C GLY A 674 -20.29 -23.06 -13.95
N ALA A 675 -21.55 -22.85 -13.60
CA ALA A 675 -22.12 -21.51 -13.41
C ALA A 675 -21.40 -20.74 -12.30
N LEU A 676 -21.12 -21.39 -11.16
CA LEU A 676 -20.37 -20.79 -10.06
C LEU A 676 -18.94 -20.43 -10.50
N LEU A 677 -18.19 -21.36 -11.09
CA LEU A 677 -16.83 -21.09 -11.60
C LEU A 677 -16.80 -19.96 -12.63
N PHE A 678 -17.74 -19.94 -13.58
CA PHE A 678 -17.85 -18.88 -14.56
C PHE A 678 -18.08 -17.51 -13.90
N GLY A 679 -19.00 -17.44 -12.93
CA GLY A 679 -19.24 -16.24 -12.13
C GLY A 679 -17.97 -15.76 -11.42
N ILE A 680 -17.21 -16.68 -10.82
CA ILE A 680 -15.93 -16.37 -10.16
C ILE A 680 -14.94 -15.77 -11.15
N MET A 681 -14.75 -16.40 -12.32
CA MET A 681 -13.81 -15.92 -13.34
C MET A 681 -14.19 -14.51 -13.83
N VAL A 682 -15.46 -14.28 -14.17
CA VAL A 682 -15.90 -12.96 -14.65
C VAL A 682 -15.75 -11.89 -13.56
N PHE A 683 -16.19 -12.18 -12.34
CA PHE A 683 -16.18 -11.19 -11.26
C PHE A 683 -14.77 -10.86 -10.77
N THR A 684 -13.89 -11.86 -10.66
CA THR A 684 -12.47 -11.66 -10.33
C THR A 684 -11.74 -10.81 -11.38
N LEU A 685 -11.98 -11.04 -12.68
CA LEU A 685 -11.41 -10.21 -13.75
C LEU A 685 -11.92 -8.75 -13.69
N LEU A 686 -13.21 -8.56 -13.40
CA LEU A 686 -13.78 -7.23 -13.21
C LEU A 686 -13.14 -6.50 -12.02
N ILE A 687 -12.99 -7.18 -10.89
CA ILE A 687 -12.34 -6.60 -9.69
C ILE A 687 -10.88 -6.28 -9.98
N GLU A 688 -10.13 -7.15 -10.64
CA GLU A 688 -8.73 -6.92 -10.94
C GLU A 688 -8.51 -5.74 -11.90
N THR A 689 -9.34 -5.65 -12.95
CA THR A 689 -9.26 -4.51 -13.87
C THR A 689 -9.59 -3.21 -13.15
N PHE A 690 -10.63 -3.20 -12.32
CA PHE A 690 -10.99 -2.04 -11.51
C PHE A 690 -9.88 -1.63 -10.53
N THR A 691 -9.35 -2.57 -9.76
CA THR A 691 -8.30 -2.33 -8.76
C THR A 691 -6.99 -1.88 -9.41
N THR A 692 -6.60 -2.45 -10.55
CA THR A 692 -5.42 -2.04 -11.32
C THR A 692 -5.54 -0.62 -11.84
N ILE A 693 -6.70 -0.25 -12.41
CA ILE A 693 -6.98 1.12 -12.84
C ILE A 693 -6.87 2.09 -11.66
N LEU A 694 -7.39 1.72 -10.50
CA LEU A 694 -7.37 2.55 -9.30
C LEU A 694 -5.94 2.74 -8.76
N ARG A 695 -5.17 1.65 -8.65
CA ARG A 695 -3.77 1.66 -8.19
C ARG A 695 -2.87 2.51 -9.10
N ASN A 696 -2.99 2.35 -10.42
CA ASN A 696 -2.20 3.13 -11.38
C ASN A 696 -2.46 4.64 -11.25
N LYS A 697 -3.73 5.02 -11.07
CA LYS A 697 -4.10 6.44 -10.87
C LYS A 697 -3.54 7.01 -9.57
N ILE A 698 -3.63 6.24 -8.48
CA ILE A 698 -3.10 6.65 -7.17
C ILE A 698 -1.59 6.82 -7.22
N ASN A 699 -0.87 5.84 -7.79
CA ASN A 699 0.58 5.90 -7.94
C ASN A 699 1.05 7.09 -8.79
N LEU A 700 0.27 7.49 -9.81
CA LEU A 700 0.55 8.66 -10.64
C LEU A 700 0.08 9.99 -10.05
N GLY A 701 -0.62 9.98 -8.90
CA GLY A 701 -1.23 11.17 -8.31
C GLY A 701 -2.35 11.78 -9.15
N ILE A 702 -2.96 11.01 -10.06
CA ILE A 702 -4.02 11.46 -10.95
C ILE A 702 -5.37 11.04 -10.35
N ASN A 703 -6.29 11.99 -10.19
CA ASN A 703 -7.63 11.65 -9.72
C ASN A 703 -8.41 10.82 -10.74
N PRO A 704 -9.34 9.95 -10.30
CA PRO A 704 -10.33 9.38 -11.19
C PRO A 704 -11.20 10.49 -11.82
N LYS A 705 -11.58 10.32 -13.10
CA LYS A 705 -12.34 11.34 -13.88
C LYS A 705 -13.63 11.81 -13.19
N TYR A 706 -14.34 10.92 -12.49
CA TYR A 706 -15.57 11.27 -11.77
C TYR A 706 -15.28 12.14 -10.54
N VAL A 707 -14.13 11.95 -9.90
CA VAL A 707 -13.65 12.80 -8.80
C VAL A 707 -13.30 14.17 -9.33
N ASP A 708 -12.57 14.26 -10.45
CA ASP A 708 -12.31 15.55 -11.10
C ASP A 708 -13.61 16.26 -11.49
N TYR A 709 -14.56 15.53 -12.07
CA TYR A 709 -15.88 16.07 -12.38
C TYR A 709 -16.61 16.60 -11.13
N LEU A 710 -16.61 15.85 -10.01
CA LEU A 710 -17.20 16.28 -8.76
C LEU A 710 -16.49 17.52 -8.18
N ILE A 711 -15.17 17.51 -8.15
CA ILE A 711 -14.36 18.65 -7.71
C ILE A 711 -14.71 19.88 -8.54
N LEU A 712 -14.75 19.75 -9.86
CA LEU A 712 -15.07 20.84 -10.78
C LEU A 712 -16.51 21.32 -10.63
N LYS A 713 -17.48 20.41 -10.47
CA LYS A 713 -18.90 20.75 -10.22
C LYS A 713 -19.06 21.54 -8.92
N ILE A 714 -18.38 21.10 -7.85
CA ILE A 714 -18.34 21.81 -6.57
C ILE A 714 -17.68 23.18 -6.71
N LYS A 715 -16.53 23.26 -7.41
CA LYS A 715 -15.83 24.52 -7.66
C LYS A 715 -16.69 25.50 -8.45
N ASN A 716 -17.38 25.04 -9.50
CA ASN A 716 -18.28 25.86 -10.30
C ASN A 716 -19.46 26.40 -9.48
N TYR A 717 -20.08 25.55 -8.66
CA TYR A 717 -21.16 25.98 -7.77
C TYR A 717 -20.68 27.06 -6.77
N LEU A 718 -19.45 26.92 -6.27
CA LEU A 718 -18.85 27.85 -5.32
C LEU A 718 -18.24 29.11 -5.97
N PHE A 719 -17.94 29.08 -7.28
CA PHE A 719 -17.28 30.17 -8.01
C PHE A 719 -18.05 31.48 -7.90
N ILE A 720 -19.35 31.47 -8.23
CA ILE A 720 -20.22 32.66 -8.20
C ILE A 720 -20.17 33.28 -6.80
N LYS A 721 -20.28 32.42 -5.78
CA LYS A 721 -20.21 32.83 -4.39
C LYS A 721 -18.87 33.48 -4.04
N TYR A 722 -17.75 32.93 -4.51
CA TYR A 722 -16.43 33.49 -4.21
C TYR A 722 -16.14 34.78 -4.98
N LYS A 723 -16.48 34.88 -6.28
CA LYS A 723 -16.34 36.11 -7.06
C LYS A 723 -17.23 37.25 -6.54
N THR A 724 -18.45 36.94 -6.12
CA THR A 724 -19.34 37.92 -5.46
C THR A 724 -18.68 38.50 -4.21
N ASN A 725 -18.04 37.66 -3.41
CA ASN A 725 -17.34 38.11 -2.21
C ASN A 725 -16.05 38.86 -2.53
N GLU A 726 -15.26 38.42 -3.53
CA GLU A 726 -14.08 39.16 -3.99
C GLU A 726 -14.42 40.61 -4.33
N MET A 727 -15.47 40.84 -5.12
CA MET A 727 -15.90 42.20 -5.46
C MET A 727 -16.38 43.01 -4.28
N LEU A 728 -17.13 42.38 -3.36
CA LEU A 728 -17.56 43.05 -2.14
C LEU A 728 -16.39 43.48 -1.26
N TYR A 729 -15.26 42.74 -1.29
CA TYR A 729 -14.13 42.96 -0.40
C TYR A 729 -13.00 43.80 -0.98
N LEU A 730 -12.54 43.49 -2.19
CA LEU A 730 -11.40 44.17 -2.81
C LEU A 730 -11.81 45.29 -3.76
N LYS A 731 -13.11 45.38 -4.13
CA LYS A 731 -13.63 46.25 -5.20
C LYS A 731 -12.85 46.15 -6.52
N LYS A 732 -12.08 45.06 -6.71
CA LYS A 732 -11.22 44.81 -7.86
C LYS A 732 -11.42 43.37 -8.33
N GLN A 733 -11.25 43.15 -9.64
CA GLN A 733 -11.26 41.84 -10.27
C GLN A 733 -9.81 41.38 -10.51
N GLY A 734 -9.48 40.14 -10.15
CA GLY A 734 -8.22 39.56 -10.61
C GLY A 734 -7.70 38.34 -9.84
N LEU A 735 -8.35 37.92 -8.75
CA LEU A 735 -7.90 36.74 -8.00
C LEU A 735 -8.26 35.46 -8.75
N SER A 736 -7.32 34.51 -8.76
CA SER A 736 -7.59 33.12 -9.17
C SER A 736 -8.68 32.51 -8.27
N PHE A 737 -9.33 31.43 -8.72
CA PHE A 737 -10.36 30.76 -7.90
C PHE A 737 -9.85 30.36 -6.52
N ASN A 738 -8.61 29.86 -6.44
CA ASN A 738 -8.02 29.43 -5.18
C ASN A 738 -7.78 30.61 -4.24
N GLU A 739 -7.29 31.74 -4.77
CA GLU A 739 -7.10 32.97 -4.01
C GLU A 739 -8.44 33.60 -3.59
N SER A 740 -9.44 33.62 -4.48
CA SER A 740 -10.81 34.08 -4.17
C SER A 740 -11.45 33.24 -3.06
N CYS A 741 -11.26 31.92 -3.12
CA CYS A 741 -11.70 30.99 -2.09
C CYS A 741 -10.96 31.20 -0.77
N ALA A 742 -9.66 31.48 -0.83
CA ALA A 742 -8.82 31.77 0.32
C ALA A 742 -9.24 33.10 0.98
N LEU A 743 -9.48 34.14 0.19
CA LEU A 743 -10.01 35.44 0.64
C LEU A 743 -11.38 35.28 1.32
N TYR A 744 -12.31 34.54 0.72
CA TYR A 744 -13.61 34.24 1.33
C TYR A 744 -13.47 33.54 2.68
N SER A 745 -12.53 32.60 2.79
CA SER A 745 -12.29 31.87 4.04
C SER A 745 -11.70 32.78 5.12
N PHE A 746 -10.71 33.60 4.75
CA PHE A 746 -10.06 34.56 5.63
C PHE A 746 -11.04 35.60 6.18
N THR A 747 -11.82 36.23 5.30
CA THR A 747 -12.80 37.28 5.65
C THR A 747 -13.89 36.77 6.59
N ASN A 748 -14.42 35.56 6.39
CA ASN A 748 -15.39 35.00 7.32
C ASN A 748 -14.82 34.76 8.72
N ASN A 749 -13.54 34.40 8.83
CA ASN A 749 -12.89 34.16 10.11
C ASN A 749 -12.64 35.48 10.86
N GLU A 750 -12.06 36.48 10.18
CA GLU A 750 -11.85 37.82 10.77
C GLU A 750 -13.17 38.48 11.17
N LEU A 751 -14.20 38.39 10.32
CA LEU A 751 -15.53 38.90 10.62
C LEU A 751 -16.20 38.20 11.81
N PHE A 752 -15.98 36.90 11.98
CA PHE A 752 -16.50 36.19 13.14
C PHE A 752 -15.79 36.59 14.45
N LYS A 753 -14.48 36.85 14.39
CA LYS A 753 -13.70 37.34 15.54
C LYS A 753 -14.13 38.75 15.94
N SER A 754 -14.28 39.67 14.98
CA SER A 754 -14.71 41.04 15.25
C SER A 754 -16.12 41.08 15.85
N ILE A 755 -17.06 40.28 15.33
CA ILE A 755 -18.41 40.16 15.92
C ILE A 755 -18.34 39.78 17.40
N LYS A 756 -17.52 38.78 17.77
CA LYS A 756 -17.39 38.35 19.17
C LYS A 756 -16.76 39.44 20.04
N ALA A 757 -15.78 40.17 19.51
CA ALA A 757 -15.12 41.25 20.23
C ALA A 757 -16.09 42.41 20.50
N ILE A 758 -16.81 42.88 19.46
CA ILE A 758 -17.81 43.95 19.56
C ILE A 758 -18.98 43.53 20.46
N GLN A 759 -19.44 42.28 20.35
CA GLN A 759 -20.52 41.77 21.20
C GLN A 759 -20.12 41.76 22.69
N LYS A 760 -18.85 41.48 23.02
CA LYS A 760 -18.33 41.55 24.39
C LYS A 760 -18.09 42.98 24.85
N LYS A 761 -17.63 43.87 23.97
CA LYS A 761 -17.26 45.25 24.31
C LYS A 761 -18.47 46.17 24.48
N ASP A 762 -19.44 46.08 23.56
CA ASP A 762 -20.52 47.05 23.43
C ASP A 762 -21.88 46.48 23.89
N ASN A 763 -21.93 45.23 24.38
CA ASN A 763 -23.16 44.52 24.81
C ASN A 763 -24.31 44.53 23.77
N LEU A 764 -23.98 44.64 22.49
CA LEU A 764 -24.94 44.74 21.40
C LEU A 764 -25.59 43.39 21.06
N SER A 765 -26.80 43.44 20.48
CA SER A 765 -27.43 42.27 19.88
C SER A 765 -26.56 41.70 18.75
N LYS A 766 -26.57 40.38 18.56
CA LYS A 766 -25.75 39.70 17.52
C LYS A 766 -25.93 40.32 16.12
N LYS A 767 -27.13 40.81 15.80
CA LYS A 767 -27.44 41.48 14.52
C LYS A 767 -26.68 42.80 14.40
N ASN A 768 -26.73 43.66 15.42
CA ASN A 768 -26.08 44.97 15.39
C ASN A 768 -24.55 44.84 15.46
N SER A 769 -24.03 43.88 16.25
CA SER A 769 -22.59 43.56 16.26
C SER A 769 -22.09 43.10 14.89
N TYR A 770 -22.91 42.38 14.12
CA TYR A 770 -22.57 41.98 12.74
C TYR A 770 -22.50 43.17 11.79
N LEU A 771 -23.48 44.07 11.84
CA LEU A 771 -23.48 45.26 10.99
C LEU A 771 -22.25 46.14 11.26
N LYS A 772 -21.98 46.40 12.54
CA LYS A 772 -20.82 47.20 12.97
C LYS A 772 -19.50 46.54 12.58
N ALA A 773 -19.34 45.25 12.86
CA ALA A 773 -18.17 44.47 12.42
C ALA A 773 -17.97 44.47 10.91
N TYR A 774 -19.06 44.41 10.14
CA TYR A 774 -19.04 44.43 8.68
C TYR A 774 -18.58 45.80 8.17
N ASN A 775 -19.17 46.88 8.70
CA ASN A 775 -18.81 48.26 8.32
C ASN A 775 -17.35 48.58 8.68
N GLU A 776 -16.89 48.18 9.86
CA GLU A 776 -15.49 48.37 10.32
C GLU A 776 -14.48 47.57 9.47
N LEU A 777 -14.78 46.31 9.13
CA LEU A 777 -13.84 45.47 8.38
C LEU A 777 -13.73 45.85 6.90
N PHE A 778 -14.78 46.43 6.33
CA PHE A 778 -14.86 46.70 4.89
C PHE A 778 -14.87 48.18 4.53
N ASN A 779 -14.75 49.08 5.51
CA ASN A 779 -14.88 50.52 5.32
C ASN A 779 -16.13 50.87 4.48
N THR A 780 -17.28 50.35 4.91
CA THR A 780 -18.58 50.57 4.25
C THR A 780 -19.58 51.17 5.23
N SER A 781 -20.55 51.92 4.71
CA SER A 781 -21.56 52.66 5.48
C SER A 781 -22.96 52.08 5.27
N PHE A 782 -23.13 50.77 5.43
CA PHE A 782 -24.47 50.17 5.36
C PHE A 782 -25.28 50.49 6.61
N VAL A 783 -26.53 50.91 6.42
CA VAL A 783 -27.45 51.32 7.50
C VAL A 783 -28.18 50.11 8.07
N SER A 784 -28.46 49.10 7.23
CA SER A 784 -29.21 47.90 7.64
C SER A 784 -28.63 46.58 7.13
N ILE A 785 -28.91 45.47 7.84
CA ILE A 785 -28.52 44.11 7.40
C ILE A 785 -29.24 43.73 6.09
N LYS A 786 -30.40 44.35 5.83
CA LYS A 786 -31.19 44.13 4.63
C LYS A 786 -30.43 44.66 3.41
N GLU A 787 -29.88 45.88 3.48
CA GLU A 787 -29.02 46.46 2.44
C GLU A 787 -27.79 45.60 2.12
N VAL A 788 -27.11 45.08 3.15
CA VAL A 788 -25.95 44.19 2.96
C VAL A 788 -26.34 42.92 2.19
N ASN A 789 -27.51 42.34 2.51
CA ASN A 789 -28.00 41.13 1.84
C ASN A 789 -28.50 41.42 0.42
N ASP A 790 -29.14 42.56 0.19
CA ASP A 790 -29.69 42.93 -1.12
C ASP A 790 -28.57 43.25 -2.11
N ASN A 791 -27.53 43.97 -1.69
CA ASN A 791 -26.33 44.19 -2.49
C ASN A 791 -25.60 42.87 -2.81
N TYR A 792 -25.46 41.97 -1.82
CA TYR A 792 -24.93 40.63 -2.06
C TYR A 792 -25.76 39.85 -3.09
N LYS A 793 -27.09 39.88 -3.00
CA LYS A 793 -27.99 39.20 -3.95
C LYS A 793 -27.86 39.78 -5.37
N GLN A 794 -27.77 41.10 -5.51
CA GLN A 794 -27.58 41.75 -6.81
C GLN A 794 -26.28 41.31 -7.48
N LEU A 795 -25.15 41.39 -6.76
CA LEU A 795 -23.86 40.94 -7.28
C LEU A 795 -23.86 39.43 -7.58
N TYR A 796 -24.48 38.62 -6.72
CA TYR A 796 -24.63 37.18 -6.96
C TYR A 796 -25.42 36.90 -8.23
N LYS A 797 -26.53 37.62 -8.47
CA LYS A 797 -27.34 37.50 -9.69
C LYS A 797 -26.53 37.90 -10.92
N LYS A 798 -25.82 39.04 -10.87
CA LYS A 798 -24.93 39.52 -11.94
C LYS A 798 -23.89 38.45 -12.33
N TYR A 799 -23.14 37.92 -11.37
CA TYR A 799 -22.13 36.89 -11.64
C TYR A 799 -22.73 35.56 -12.10
N LYS A 800 -23.95 35.23 -11.67
CA LYS A 800 -24.68 34.06 -12.18
C LYS A 800 -25.05 34.23 -13.64
N THR A 801 -25.61 35.38 -14.03
CA THR A 801 -25.99 35.68 -15.42
C THR A 801 -24.77 35.71 -16.34
N ASN A 802 -23.74 36.48 -15.99
CA ASN A 802 -22.49 36.53 -16.77
C ASN A 802 -21.86 35.14 -16.97
N ARG A 803 -21.99 34.25 -15.98
CA ARG A 803 -21.47 32.88 -16.10
C ARG A 803 -22.33 32.01 -17.02
N ILE A 804 -23.65 32.20 -17.03
CA ILE A 804 -24.55 31.49 -17.97
C ILE A 804 -24.22 31.93 -19.39
N GLU A 805 -24.14 33.24 -19.64
CA GLU A 805 -23.78 33.81 -20.94
C GLU A 805 -22.40 33.33 -21.42
N TYR A 806 -21.39 33.30 -20.55
CA TYR A 806 -20.08 32.77 -20.88
C TYR A 806 -20.11 31.27 -21.26
N ILE A 807 -20.91 30.47 -20.54
CA ILE A 807 -21.07 29.04 -20.85
C ILE A 807 -21.80 28.85 -22.18
N GLU A 808 -22.80 29.68 -22.47
CA GLU A 808 -23.53 29.67 -23.74
C GLU A 808 -22.62 30.08 -24.89
N LYS A 809 -21.80 31.13 -24.72
CA LYS A 809 -20.79 31.56 -25.70
C LYS A 809 -19.82 30.42 -26.02
N LEU A 810 -19.24 29.78 -25.01
CA LEU A 810 -18.38 28.61 -25.20
C LEU A 810 -19.08 27.44 -25.88
N ASN A 811 -20.39 27.26 -25.61
CA ASN A 811 -21.17 26.19 -26.23
C ASN A 811 -21.46 26.50 -27.72
N ASN A 812 -21.66 27.76 -28.05
CA ASN A 812 -21.85 28.22 -29.42
C ASN A 812 -20.55 28.10 -30.23
N GLU A 813 -19.41 28.55 -29.68
CA GLU A 813 -18.07 28.34 -30.28
C GLU A 813 -17.77 26.84 -30.48
N TYR A 814 -18.22 25.99 -29.56
CA TYR A 814 -18.14 24.52 -29.69
C TYR A 814 -19.02 23.96 -30.82
N ILE A 815 -20.26 24.42 -30.94
CA ILE A 815 -21.17 23.97 -32.00
C ILE A 815 -20.66 24.43 -33.37
N GLU A 816 -20.14 25.65 -33.45
CA GLU A 816 -19.61 26.24 -34.67
C GLU A 816 -18.35 25.53 -35.16
N SER A 817 -17.38 25.27 -34.27
CA SER A 817 -16.19 24.46 -34.60
C SER A 817 -16.57 23.04 -35.05
N LEU A 818 -17.57 22.41 -34.42
CA LEU A 818 -18.07 21.10 -34.86
C LEU A 818 -18.75 21.14 -36.23
N LYS A 819 -19.46 22.21 -36.57
CA LYS A 819 -20.05 22.41 -37.90
C LYS A 819 -18.94 22.51 -38.95
N THR A 820 -17.94 23.37 -38.75
CA THR A 820 -16.79 23.51 -39.67
C THR A 820 -16.08 22.19 -39.91
N TYR A 821 -15.79 21.41 -38.86
CA TYR A 821 -15.20 20.08 -39.02
C TYR A 821 -16.10 19.09 -39.77
N LYS A 822 -17.42 19.15 -39.56
CA LYS A 822 -18.40 18.29 -40.26
C LYS A 822 -18.54 18.66 -41.73
N ASP A 823 -18.51 19.96 -42.05
CA ASP A 823 -18.63 20.46 -43.40
C ASP A 823 -17.36 20.15 -44.21
N ASN A 824 -16.18 20.30 -43.61
CA ASN A 824 -14.93 19.82 -44.19
C ASN A 824 -15.00 18.31 -44.50
N LEU A 825 -15.52 17.50 -43.57
CA LEU A 825 -15.71 16.05 -43.77
C LEU A 825 -16.66 15.70 -44.94
N LYS A 826 -17.68 16.52 -45.21
CA LYS A 826 -18.60 16.31 -46.34
C LYS A 826 -17.93 16.58 -47.68
N VAL A 827 -17.12 17.65 -47.77
CA VAL A 827 -16.37 18.00 -48.99
C VAL A 827 -15.43 16.87 -49.40
N PHE A 828 -14.73 16.27 -48.44
CA PHE A 828 -13.81 15.16 -48.71
C PHE A 828 -14.52 13.83 -49.03
N LYS A 829 -15.76 13.62 -48.57
CA LYS A 829 -16.52 12.39 -48.83
C LYS A 829 -16.98 12.27 -50.29
N ASN A 830 -17.07 13.39 -50.99
CA ASN A 830 -17.47 13.45 -52.40
C ASN A 830 -16.29 13.25 -53.38
N ASN A 831 -15.05 13.10 -52.89
CA ASN A 831 -13.86 12.86 -53.70
C ASN A 831 -13.31 11.43 -53.46
N GLU A 832 -13.35 10.57 -54.47
CA GLU A 832 -13.00 9.14 -54.35
C GLU A 832 -11.50 8.87 -54.07
N ILE A 833 -10.63 9.85 -54.30
CA ILE A 833 -9.16 9.70 -54.24
C ILE A 833 -8.62 9.56 -52.80
N TYR A 834 -9.36 9.96 -51.76
CA TYR A 834 -8.84 10.16 -50.39
C TYR A 834 -9.32 9.16 -49.32
N LYS A 835 -9.47 7.87 -49.66
CA LYS A 835 -10.05 6.85 -48.77
C LYS A 835 -9.31 6.65 -47.43
N ASN A 836 -7.98 6.78 -47.40
CA ASN A 836 -7.16 6.66 -46.18
C ASN A 836 -7.19 7.93 -45.31
N ASP A 837 -7.22 9.11 -45.93
CA ASP A 837 -7.37 10.38 -45.22
C ASP A 837 -8.76 10.52 -44.61
N ILE A 838 -9.81 10.03 -45.27
CA ILE A 838 -11.17 9.96 -44.71
C ILE A 838 -11.18 9.15 -43.40
N LYS A 839 -10.47 8.00 -43.32
CA LYS A 839 -10.34 7.24 -42.06
C LYS A 839 -9.57 7.99 -40.98
N PHE A 840 -8.50 8.70 -41.34
CA PHE A 840 -7.73 9.54 -40.43
C PHE A 840 -8.57 10.71 -39.90
N TYR A 841 -9.29 11.43 -40.76
CA TYR A 841 -10.15 12.55 -40.39
C TYR A 841 -11.43 12.14 -39.68
N ILE A 842 -12.00 10.96 -39.94
CA ILE A 842 -13.08 10.39 -39.12
C ILE A 842 -12.55 10.08 -37.70
N LYS A 843 -11.35 9.48 -37.61
CA LYS A 843 -10.71 9.19 -36.32
C LYS A 843 -10.34 10.48 -35.57
N GLU A 844 -9.80 11.49 -36.26
CA GLU A 844 -9.55 12.84 -35.75
C GLU A 844 -10.85 13.56 -35.42
N TYR A 845 -11.95 13.41 -36.16
CA TYR A 845 -13.28 13.96 -35.83
C TYR A 845 -13.87 13.34 -34.58
N TYR A 846 -13.80 12.01 -34.42
CA TYR A 846 -14.25 11.37 -33.18
C TYR A 846 -13.32 11.70 -32.00
N LYS A 847 -12.01 11.81 -32.25
CA LYS A 847 -11.01 12.21 -31.26
C LYS A 847 -11.12 13.69 -30.90
N SER A 848 -11.43 14.58 -31.85
CA SER A 848 -11.67 16.02 -31.68
C SER A 848 -13.04 16.24 -31.08
N LYS A 849 -14.10 15.52 -31.45
CA LYS A 849 -15.39 15.53 -30.74
C LYS A 849 -15.25 15.06 -29.30
N LYS A 850 -14.40 14.06 -29.03
CA LYS A 850 -14.09 13.56 -27.68
C LYS A 850 -13.16 14.50 -26.91
N ASN A 851 -12.14 15.07 -27.56
CA ASN A 851 -11.19 16.03 -26.98
C ASN A 851 -11.81 17.41 -26.82
N ALA A 852 -12.71 17.85 -27.69
CA ALA A 852 -13.47 19.09 -27.64
C ALA A 852 -14.64 18.97 -26.68
N LYS A 853 -15.36 17.83 -26.57
CA LYS A 853 -16.24 17.60 -25.40
C LYS A 853 -15.44 17.61 -24.10
N ARG A 854 -14.20 17.14 -24.13
CA ARG A 854 -13.28 17.15 -22.99
C ARG A 854 -12.76 18.56 -22.71
N ILE A 855 -12.39 19.35 -23.73
CA ILE A 855 -11.92 20.73 -23.65
C ILE A 855 -13.08 21.64 -23.25
N PHE A 856 -14.26 21.53 -23.84
CA PHE A 856 -15.49 22.18 -23.41
C PHE A 856 -15.83 21.82 -21.95
N ARG A 857 -15.73 20.54 -21.55
CA ARG A 857 -15.86 20.15 -20.13
C ARG A 857 -14.74 20.73 -19.26
N ILE A 858 -13.52 20.88 -19.77
CA ILE A 858 -12.38 21.46 -19.04
C ILE A 858 -12.52 22.98 -18.96
N GLN A 859 -12.97 23.67 -20.00
CA GLN A 859 -13.15 25.13 -20.12
C GLN A 859 -14.40 25.62 -19.41
N LYS A 860 -15.51 24.88 -19.50
CA LYS A 860 -16.69 25.05 -18.62
C LYS A 860 -16.31 24.93 -17.13
N ASN A 861 -15.21 24.24 -16.85
CA ASN A 861 -14.73 23.96 -15.51
C ASN A 861 -13.38 24.64 -15.18
N SER A 862 -12.78 25.39 -16.11
CA SER A 862 -11.58 26.20 -15.87
C SER A 862 -12.08 27.53 -15.32
N LEU A 863 -11.46 27.95 -14.23
CA LEU A 863 -11.95 29.04 -13.38
C LEU A 863 -11.07 30.29 -13.50
N ASP A 864 -10.14 30.28 -14.44
CA ASP A 864 -9.22 31.38 -14.69
C ASP A 864 -9.84 32.36 -15.68
#